data_AF-A0A2S0LDK8-F1
#
_entry.id   AF-A0A2S0LDK8-F1
#
_cell.length_a   1.000
_cell.length_b   1.000
_cell.length_c   1.000
_cell.angle_alpha   90.00
_cell.angle_beta   90.00
_cell.angle_gamma   90.00
#
_symmetry.space_group_name_H-M   'P 1'
#
loop_
_entity.id
_entity.type
_entity.pdbx_description
1 polymer ?
#
loop_
_entity_poly.entity_id
_entity_poly.type
_entity_poly.pdbx_seq_one_letter_code
_entity_poly.pdbx_strand_id
1 'polypeptide(L)'
;MQELLQAIAHFGLPDIVTITQTMTDTQRQRALRQLSEMDPYNISRPRGFAPELEWWEYYNKVDNYFYYAILLCLRETADFKQLKLTTIIYIESRLGKEELEPYRHLIEPYLPPFWEEMGAYFDANKEEGNFFKHCWDCYEKGWIDYQEEDFLKELVEVPWQSKRDIMTDVVYLKAHPKVFDLLHLIATKELKVLDTASWKNRQGKREAANSAGYWTEVFTILKEEGYPISKEFVQALYGSLLNSWKKPHLDWHCRLLRLLNPTQEEVLAAQHTLFAVLGTGIASVIKFAMEQIATIAKHRAFDREAFVSQLPLCFTVPKQPKTLLLGLDLLAQCFKVAPPTDLSYREQLAVLFTQPDVKVQEQTTALLLEYFNDEGLAEVVAPYYVYLKDKVQELWQKSKPQEALAEEVSSDPLGDCTPVSAKTYALIGKPTSWDDCLFLIGDAIREATASTVDVLFEVLIGLQNDIPKDYAKQLKPYMQQLRKKNLGIDTPIETILLAFLYCFTENKDLVFDPKYTYEWEECDKLREKLSEEEFKEYYIFYSLRYPVIYLPYLFQKALITLKRLQQKSSLPLLSTPTHEPFYIEAEIFIDKLLQYEAANEPVDLDDLVVACNRLLFEDVAVAAKEKAKKLTGGYATAVQYYIGITDEVTPTEECLPLWTQITRLKHPDKEFVVFQTTTAKDILSVVKPYYIDYGWESYTSYDEKRFRFYYRRKSPDNHLYYNCNGGRVIDNKYFAYRVSLTPHYPDALLCAYIATWTTLNEVDDVRNMTQPLEIVLRYDLRVRHSGWLYIGACLLFEKRPSRDLGYEYLCKAIARGEDLTYLKTYLAQVLAWDYLPIPRFIEFLDRPNTPAVKAFGKEVVKLYLEEVKKQDKLPRNHKKLAQLVD
;
A
#
# COMPACT_ATOMS: atom_id res chain seq x y z
N MET A 1 28.52 -18.71 -13.92
CA MET A 1 27.05 -18.78 -13.84
C MET A 1 26.38 -17.88 -14.85
N GLN A 2 26.62 -16.56 -14.84
CA GLN A 2 25.98 -15.63 -15.78
C GLN A 2 26.26 -15.98 -17.26
N GLU A 3 27.51 -16.34 -17.59
CA GLU A 3 27.89 -16.83 -18.92
C GLU A 3 27.16 -18.13 -19.31
N LEU A 4 26.97 -19.05 -18.35
CA LEU A 4 26.25 -20.30 -18.57
C LEU A 4 24.75 -20.05 -18.82
N LEU A 5 24.12 -19.17 -18.03
CA LEU A 5 22.72 -18.76 -18.23
C LEU A 5 22.53 -18.04 -19.56
N GLN A 6 23.50 -17.21 -19.97
CA GLN A 6 23.50 -16.56 -21.25
C GLN A 6 23.60 -17.59 -22.39
N ALA A 7 24.50 -18.57 -22.29
CA ALA A 7 24.62 -19.64 -23.28
C ALA A 7 23.33 -20.47 -23.40
N ILE A 8 22.66 -20.77 -22.27
CA ILE A 8 21.34 -21.42 -22.23
C ILE A 8 20.28 -20.57 -22.94
N ALA A 9 20.22 -19.27 -22.63
CA ALA A 9 19.27 -18.34 -23.22
C ALA A 9 19.44 -18.13 -24.74
N HIS A 10 20.66 -18.39 -25.25
CA HIS A 10 21.01 -18.29 -26.67
C HIS A 10 21.01 -19.64 -27.41
N PHE A 11 20.58 -20.74 -26.78
CA PHE A 11 20.60 -22.08 -27.39
C PHE A 11 22.00 -22.57 -27.79
N GLY A 12 23.04 -22.04 -27.12
CA GLY A 12 24.44 -22.29 -27.46
C GLY A 12 24.99 -23.57 -26.81
N LEU A 13 24.56 -24.76 -27.25
CA LEU A 13 25.05 -26.03 -26.69
C LEU A 13 26.59 -26.18 -26.72
N PRO A 14 27.31 -25.81 -27.81
CA PRO A 14 28.77 -25.85 -27.81
C PRO A 14 29.41 -24.94 -26.75
N ASP A 15 28.81 -23.78 -26.49
CA ASP A 15 29.26 -22.84 -25.45
C ASP A 15 28.98 -23.42 -24.06
N ILE A 16 27.81 -24.03 -23.86
CA ILE A 16 27.47 -24.75 -22.63
C ILE A 16 28.50 -25.85 -22.36
N VAL A 17 28.85 -26.67 -23.35
CA VAL A 17 29.88 -27.70 -23.23
C VAL A 17 31.22 -27.06 -22.85
N THR A 18 31.66 -26.04 -23.57
CA THR A 18 32.94 -25.38 -23.30
C THR A 18 33.01 -24.81 -21.89
N ILE A 19 31.95 -24.12 -21.46
CA ILE A 19 31.85 -23.51 -20.13
C ILE A 19 31.84 -24.60 -19.05
N THR A 20 31.01 -25.63 -19.18
CA THR A 20 30.88 -26.69 -18.16
C THR A 20 32.13 -27.58 -18.06
N GLN A 21 32.89 -27.77 -19.14
CA GLN A 21 34.14 -28.54 -19.14
C GLN A 21 35.35 -27.74 -18.63
N THR A 22 35.28 -26.41 -18.62
CA THR A 22 36.36 -25.54 -18.13
C THR A 22 36.17 -25.06 -16.68
N MET A 23 35.00 -25.33 -16.08
CA MET A 23 34.72 -25.03 -14.68
C MET A 23 35.62 -25.83 -13.73
N THR A 24 36.09 -25.17 -12.67
CA THR A 24 36.65 -25.88 -11.49
C THR A 24 35.55 -26.66 -10.78
N ASP A 25 35.90 -27.70 -10.02
CA ASP A 25 34.92 -28.52 -9.29
C ASP A 25 34.02 -27.69 -8.38
N THR A 26 34.57 -26.70 -7.67
CA THR A 26 33.80 -25.79 -6.81
C THR A 26 32.81 -24.94 -7.61
N GLN A 27 33.20 -24.43 -8.79
CA GLN A 27 32.32 -23.64 -9.66
C GLN A 27 31.21 -24.50 -10.26
N ARG A 28 31.55 -25.72 -10.66
CA ARG A 28 30.62 -26.71 -11.20
C ARG A 28 29.59 -27.13 -10.16
N GLN A 29 29.99 -27.53 -8.95
CA GLN A 29 29.07 -27.89 -7.87
C GLN A 29 28.12 -26.73 -7.52
N ARG A 30 28.65 -25.50 -7.50
CA ARG A 30 27.83 -24.30 -7.30
C ARG A 30 26.83 -24.09 -8.45
N ALA A 31 27.26 -24.27 -9.69
CA ALA A 31 26.38 -24.16 -10.86
C ALA A 31 25.29 -25.24 -10.85
N LEU A 32 25.65 -26.48 -10.54
CA LEU A 32 24.72 -27.61 -10.43
C LEU A 32 23.62 -27.33 -9.39
N ARG A 33 24.01 -26.87 -8.20
CA ARG A 33 23.07 -26.47 -7.14
C ARG A 33 22.16 -25.31 -7.56
N GLN A 34 22.73 -24.29 -8.21
CA GLN A 34 21.95 -23.13 -8.65
C GLN A 34 20.97 -23.48 -9.76
N LEU A 35 21.35 -24.35 -10.69
CA LEU A 35 20.47 -24.83 -11.75
C LEU A 35 19.39 -25.78 -11.19
N SER A 36 19.72 -26.66 -10.25
CA SER A 36 18.73 -27.58 -9.67
C SER A 36 17.63 -26.90 -8.83
N GLU A 37 17.89 -25.69 -8.33
CA GLU A 37 16.93 -24.85 -7.59
C GLU A 37 16.19 -23.83 -8.48
N MET A 38 16.58 -23.66 -9.75
CA MET A 38 16.05 -22.64 -10.66
C MET A 38 14.93 -23.18 -11.55
N ASP A 39 13.89 -22.36 -11.75
CA ASP A 39 12.90 -22.59 -12.80
C ASP A 39 13.46 -22.06 -14.15
N PRO A 40 13.57 -22.89 -15.21
CA PRO A 40 14.10 -22.47 -16.51
C PRO A 40 13.31 -21.32 -17.16
N TYR A 41 12.02 -21.14 -16.82
CA TYR A 41 11.21 -20.01 -17.31
C TYR A 41 11.66 -18.65 -16.75
N ASN A 42 12.43 -18.64 -15.65
CA ASN A 42 13.01 -17.42 -15.10
C ASN A 42 14.23 -16.91 -15.90
N ILE A 43 14.75 -17.70 -16.85
CA ILE A 43 15.83 -17.27 -17.72
C ILE A 43 15.24 -16.30 -18.75
N SER A 44 15.48 -15.00 -18.53
CA SER A 44 14.93 -13.96 -19.38
C SER A 44 15.43 -14.09 -20.81
N ARG A 45 14.50 -13.99 -21.76
CA ARG A 45 14.84 -13.89 -23.18
C ARG A 45 15.73 -12.67 -23.41
N PRO A 46 16.93 -12.83 -23.99
CA PRO A 46 17.79 -11.70 -24.31
C PRO A 46 17.04 -10.77 -25.27
N ARG A 47 17.14 -9.47 -25.03
CA ARG A 47 16.43 -8.46 -25.82
C ARG A 47 16.81 -8.59 -27.29
N GLY A 48 15.82 -8.79 -28.16
CA GLY A 48 16.01 -8.94 -29.60
C GLY A 48 16.51 -10.32 -30.07
N PHE A 49 16.65 -11.30 -29.17
CA PHE A 49 17.10 -12.65 -29.55
C PHE A 49 15.92 -13.57 -29.93
N ALA A 50 16.08 -14.23 -31.08
CA ALA A 50 15.13 -15.14 -31.70
C ALA A 50 13.68 -14.61 -31.80
N PRO A 51 13.42 -13.31 -32.11
CA PRO A 51 12.10 -12.64 -32.05
C PRO A 51 10.98 -13.38 -32.79
N GLU A 52 11.34 -14.20 -33.77
CA GLU A 52 10.45 -15.05 -34.55
C GLU A 52 9.80 -16.20 -33.77
N LEU A 53 10.36 -16.60 -32.62
CA LEU A 53 9.79 -17.63 -31.77
C LEU A 53 8.71 -17.06 -30.86
N GLU A 54 7.55 -17.73 -30.84
CA GLU A 54 6.54 -17.51 -29.82
C GLU A 54 7.10 -17.82 -28.43
N TRP A 55 6.55 -17.19 -27.38
CA TRP A 55 7.09 -17.33 -26.02
C TRP A 55 7.21 -18.78 -25.55
N TRP A 56 6.21 -19.61 -25.84
CA TRP A 56 6.22 -21.02 -25.46
C TRP A 56 7.26 -21.84 -26.24
N GLU A 57 7.50 -21.54 -27.52
CA GLU A 57 8.54 -22.20 -28.33
C GLU A 57 9.94 -21.83 -27.87
N TYR A 58 10.14 -20.54 -27.56
CA TYR A 58 11.39 -20.04 -26.99
C TYR A 58 11.71 -20.77 -25.67
N TYR A 59 10.77 -20.77 -24.72
CA TYR A 59 11.00 -21.38 -23.42
C TYR A 59 11.09 -22.91 -23.48
N ASN A 60 10.39 -23.58 -24.40
CA ASN A 60 10.60 -25.01 -24.67
C ASN A 60 12.03 -25.31 -25.13
N LYS A 61 12.63 -24.41 -25.91
CA LYS A 61 14.05 -24.54 -26.26
C LYS A 61 14.93 -24.28 -25.04
N VAL A 62 14.74 -23.18 -24.32
CA VAL A 62 15.49 -22.87 -23.08
C VAL A 62 15.48 -24.05 -22.13
N ASP A 63 14.33 -24.68 -21.92
CA ASP A 63 14.16 -25.88 -21.09
C ASP A 63 15.09 -27.02 -21.50
N ASN A 64 15.20 -27.32 -22.81
CA ASN A 64 16.11 -28.35 -23.29
C ASN A 64 17.58 -28.02 -23.01
N TYR A 65 18.02 -26.81 -23.33
CA TYR A 65 19.42 -26.40 -23.12
C TYR A 65 19.77 -26.27 -21.64
N PHE A 66 18.79 -25.92 -20.80
CA PHE A 66 18.92 -25.90 -19.35
C PHE A 66 19.22 -27.28 -18.79
N TYR A 67 18.45 -28.31 -19.16
CA TYR A 67 18.70 -29.67 -18.70
C TYR A 67 19.97 -30.28 -19.31
N TYR A 68 20.35 -29.90 -20.54
CA TYR A 68 21.66 -30.26 -21.08
C TYR A 68 22.81 -29.67 -20.26
N ALA A 69 22.68 -28.43 -19.79
CA ALA A 69 23.69 -27.82 -18.92
C ALA A 69 23.82 -28.58 -17.59
N ILE A 70 22.71 -29.00 -16.98
CA ILE A 70 22.72 -29.82 -15.75
C ILE A 70 23.45 -31.16 -16.00
N LEU A 71 23.11 -31.85 -17.10
CA LEU A 71 23.76 -33.10 -17.49
C LEU A 71 25.27 -32.96 -17.67
N LEU A 72 25.70 -31.90 -18.37
CA LEU A 72 27.10 -31.63 -18.63
C LEU A 72 27.88 -31.18 -17.37
N CYS A 73 27.19 -30.84 -16.28
CA CYS A 73 27.78 -30.55 -14.99
C CYS A 73 27.97 -31.79 -14.09
N LEU A 74 27.49 -32.98 -14.49
CA LEU A 74 27.70 -34.22 -13.71
C LEU A 74 29.14 -34.73 -13.86
N ARG A 75 29.81 -35.07 -12.76
CA ARG A 75 31.17 -35.64 -12.72
C ARG A 75 31.31 -36.82 -11.77
N GLU A 76 30.35 -37.05 -10.89
CA GLU A 76 30.33 -38.20 -10.00
C GLU A 76 28.90 -38.62 -9.67
N THR A 77 28.70 -39.87 -9.26
CA THR A 77 27.39 -40.39 -8.83
C THR A 77 26.76 -39.53 -7.72
N ALA A 78 27.58 -38.91 -6.85
CA ALA A 78 27.08 -38.03 -5.80
C ALA A 78 26.41 -36.76 -6.33
N ASP A 79 26.88 -36.20 -7.45
CA ASP A 79 26.25 -35.06 -8.11
C ASP A 79 24.83 -35.40 -8.56
N PHE A 80 24.66 -36.61 -9.12
CA PHE A 80 23.38 -37.10 -9.59
C PHE A 80 22.38 -37.29 -8.44
N LYS A 81 22.83 -37.88 -7.32
CA LYS A 81 21.96 -38.16 -6.17
C LYS A 81 21.36 -36.89 -5.53
N GLN A 82 22.03 -35.75 -5.67
CA GLN A 82 21.56 -34.47 -5.14
C GLN A 82 20.53 -33.77 -6.03
N LEU A 83 20.21 -34.31 -7.21
CA LEU A 83 19.20 -33.73 -8.10
C LEU A 83 17.78 -34.04 -7.59
N LYS A 84 16.85 -33.11 -7.87
CA LYS A 84 15.42 -33.36 -7.66
C LYS A 84 14.92 -34.43 -8.63
N LEU A 85 13.96 -35.25 -8.20
CA LEU A 85 13.40 -36.29 -9.07
C LEU A 85 12.80 -35.71 -10.36
N THR A 86 12.21 -34.51 -10.32
CA THR A 86 11.64 -33.86 -11.51
C THR A 86 12.73 -33.62 -12.54
N THR A 87 13.86 -33.05 -12.11
CA THR A 87 15.06 -32.84 -12.92
C THR A 87 15.56 -34.15 -13.50
N ILE A 88 15.57 -35.24 -12.72
CA ILE A 88 15.99 -36.57 -13.18
C ILE A 88 15.08 -37.11 -14.29
N ILE A 89 13.74 -37.01 -14.13
CA ILE A 89 12.78 -37.44 -15.16
C ILE A 89 12.92 -36.60 -16.43
N TYR A 90 13.11 -35.29 -16.30
CA TYR A 90 13.38 -34.44 -17.45
C TYR A 90 14.67 -34.86 -18.15
N ILE A 91 15.75 -35.07 -17.40
CA ILE A 91 17.03 -35.56 -17.93
C ILE A 91 16.85 -36.86 -18.73
N GLU A 92 16.14 -37.85 -18.18
CA GLU A 92 15.89 -39.14 -18.84
C GLU A 92 15.26 -38.94 -20.23
N SER A 93 14.21 -38.12 -20.31
CA SER A 93 13.53 -37.83 -21.58
C SER A 93 14.37 -37.01 -22.59
N ARG A 94 15.50 -36.44 -22.17
CA ARG A 94 16.42 -35.64 -23.01
C ARG A 94 17.69 -36.40 -23.39
N LEU A 95 18.05 -37.45 -22.65
CA LEU A 95 19.26 -38.24 -22.88
C LEU A 95 19.28 -38.95 -24.25
N GLY A 96 18.15 -38.99 -24.99
CA GLY A 96 17.99 -39.60 -26.31
C GLY A 96 17.84 -38.64 -27.49
N LYS A 97 17.98 -37.33 -27.27
CA LYS A 97 17.74 -36.32 -28.31
C LYS A 97 18.95 -36.13 -29.23
N GLU A 98 18.68 -35.93 -30.54
CA GLU A 98 19.71 -35.78 -31.58
C GLU A 98 20.73 -34.68 -31.27
N GLU A 99 20.31 -33.60 -30.61
CA GLU A 99 21.18 -32.46 -30.30
C GLU A 99 22.28 -32.79 -29.26
N LEU A 100 22.02 -33.72 -28.34
CA LEU A 100 22.99 -34.11 -27.31
C LEU A 100 23.88 -35.29 -27.76
N GLU A 101 23.48 -36.01 -28.80
CA GLU A 101 24.15 -37.23 -29.28
C GLU A 101 25.68 -37.07 -29.47
N PRO A 102 26.20 -35.99 -30.07
CA PRO A 102 27.64 -35.81 -30.24
C PRO A 102 28.43 -35.70 -28.92
N TYR A 103 27.75 -35.32 -27.82
CA TYR A 103 28.34 -35.04 -26.51
C TYR A 103 28.01 -36.10 -25.46
N ARG A 104 27.23 -37.14 -25.82
CA ARG A 104 26.78 -38.22 -24.93
C ARG A 104 27.93 -38.89 -24.17
N HIS A 105 29.06 -39.13 -24.86
CA HIS A 105 30.27 -39.72 -24.29
C HIS A 105 30.88 -38.92 -23.12
N LEU A 106 30.52 -37.63 -22.97
CA LEU A 106 30.97 -36.79 -21.85
C LEU A 106 30.14 -37.00 -20.57
N ILE A 107 28.97 -37.61 -20.67
CA ILE A 107 27.98 -37.74 -19.58
C ILE A 107 27.86 -39.20 -19.13
N GLU A 108 27.82 -40.15 -20.08
CA GLU A 108 27.62 -41.58 -19.82
C GLU A 108 28.50 -42.17 -18.70
N PRO A 109 29.81 -41.85 -18.59
CA PRO A 109 30.65 -42.40 -17.53
C PRO A 109 30.24 -41.99 -16.11
N TYR A 110 29.44 -40.93 -15.98
CA TYR A 110 29.02 -40.33 -14.72
C TYR A 110 27.56 -40.65 -14.37
N LEU A 111 26.84 -41.35 -15.25
CA LEU A 111 25.52 -41.87 -14.91
C LEU A 111 25.67 -42.97 -13.85
N PRO A 112 24.80 -43.00 -12.82
CA PRO A 112 24.90 -44.02 -11.79
C PRO A 112 24.72 -45.44 -12.34
N PRO A 113 25.33 -46.46 -11.72
CA PRO A 113 25.13 -47.86 -12.11
C PRO A 113 23.67 -48.33 -12.07
N PHE A 114 22.84 -47.67 -11.25
CA PHE A 114 21.41 -47.95 -11.12
C PHE A 114 20.54 -47.16 -12.13
N TRP A 115 21.11 -46.39 -13.04
CA TRP A 115 20.37 -45.55 -13.99
C TRP A 115 19.42 -46.38 -14.87
N GLU A 116 19.85 -47.54 -15.37
CA GLU A 116 19.00 -48.44 -16.16
C GLU A 116 17.86 -49.03 -15.33
N GLU A 117 18.13 -49.43 -14.08
CA GLU A 117 17.11 -49.94 -13.15
C GLU A 117 16.09 -48.85 -12.80
N MET A 118 16.56 -47.61 -12.61
CA MET A 118 15.73 -46.44 -12.38
C MET A 118 14.82 -46.14 -13.56
N GLY A 119 15.34 -46.15 -14.79
CA GLY A 119 14.54 -45.96 -16.00
C GLY A 119 13.46 -47.04 -16.16
N ALA A 120 13.83 -48.31 -15.95
CA ALA A 120 12.86 -49.41 -15.96
C ALA A 120 11.78 -49.25 -14.88
N TYR A 121 12.13 -48.73 -13.70
CA TYR A 121 11.17 -48.39 -12.65
C TYR A 121 10.24 -47.24 -13.07
N PHE A 122 10.75 -46.17 -13.68
CA PHE A 122 9.90 -45.08 -14.17
C PHE A 122 8.93 -45.52 -15.26
N ASP A 123 9.39 -46.34 -16.20
CA ASP A 123 8.54 -46.92 -17.24
C ASP A 123 7.43 -47.80 -16.65
N ALA A 124 7.77 -48.59 -15.62
CA ALA A 124 6.80 -49.44 -14.93
C ALA A 124 5.74 -48.65 -14.11
N ASN A 125 6.08 -47.46 -13.60
CA ASN A 125 5.24 -46.67 -12.69
C ASN A 125 4.72 -45.36 -13.31
N LYS A 126 4.81 -45.22 -14.63
CA LYS A 126 4.49 -43.99 -15.39
C LYS A 126 3.08 -43.42 -15.15
N GLU A 127 2.13 -44.24 -14.72
CA GLU A 127 0.72 -43.85 -14.54
C GLU A 127 0.31 -43.55 -13.09
N GLU A 128 1.16 -43.77 -12.08
CA GLU A 128 0.76 -43.77 -10.66
C GLU A 128 0.37 -42.40 -10.09
N GLY A 129 0.69 -41.30 -10.78
CA GLY A 129 0.13 -39.97 -10.54
C GLY A 129 0.42 -39.36 -9.15
N ASN A 130 1.25 -40.00 -8.32
CA ASN A 130 1.69 -39.51 -7.02
C ASN A 130 3.21 -39.33 -7.04
N PHE A 131 3.65 -38.13 -7.44
CA PHE A 131 5.06 -37.80 -7.61
C PHE A 131 5.87 -37.93 -6.31
N PHE A 132 5.27 -37.62 -5.15
CA PHE A 132 5.91 -37.83 -3.86
C PHE A 132 6.32 -39.29 -3.62
N LYS A 133 5.45 -40.27 -3.96
CA LYS A 133 5.76 -41.69 -3.78
C LYS A 133 6.96 -42.12 -4.62
N HIS A 134 7.04 -41.64 -5.86
CA HIS A 134 8.22 -41.90 -6.70
C HIS A 134 9.49 -41.33 -6.08
N CYS A 135 9.46 -40.10 -5.56
CA CYS A 135 10.59 -39.51 -4.85
C CYS A 135 10.99 -40.38 -3.66
N TRP A 136 10.01 -40.83 -2.87
CA TRP A 136 10.26 -41.59 -1.65
C TRP A 136 10.87 -42.96 -1.94
N ASP A 137 10.31 -43.68 -2.92
CA ASP A 137 10.82 -44.99 -3.32
C ASP A 137 12.25 -44.89 -3.90
N CYS A 138 12.53 -43.84 -4.69
CA CYS A 138 13.86 -43.55 -5.19
C CYS A 138 14.85 -43.27 -4.05
N TYR A 139 14.43 -42.58 -3.00
CA TYR A 139 15.23 -42.37 -1.80
C TYR A 139 15.47 -43.67 -1.03
N GLU A 140 14.45 -44.51 -0.82
CA GLU A 140 14.59 -45.80 -0.12
C GLU A 140 15.52 -46.76 -0.86
N LYS A 141 15.54 -46.71 -2.19
CA LYS A 141 16.48 -47.45 -3.05
C LYS A 141 17.89 -46.84 -3.08
N GLY A 142 18.10 -45.69 -2.44
CA GLY A 142 19.37 -44.98 -2.36
C GLY A 142 19.79 -44.31 -3.67
N TRP A 143 18.83 -44.07 -4.57
CA TRP A 143 19.06 -43.49 -5.88
C TRP A 143 19.12 -41.96 -5.87
N ILE A 144 18.42 -41.33 -4.92
CA ILE A 144 18.49 -39.89 -4.63
C ILE A 144 18.76 -39.67 -3.14
N ASP A 145 19.37 -38.53 -2.82
CA ASP A 145 19.62 -38.12 -1.44
C ASP A 145 18.35 -37.53 -0.82
N TYR A 146 18.27 -37.62 0.52
CA TYR A 146 17.15 -37.06 1.27
C TYR A 146 17.17 -35.52 1.25
N GLN A 147 16.11 -34.92 0.70
CA GLN A 147 15.95 -33.47 0.55
C GLN A 147 14.71 -32.98 1.33
N GLU A 148 14.85 -32.84 2.65
CA GLU A 148 13.74 -32.62 3.60
C GLU A 148 12.66 -31.63 3.12
N GLU A 149 13.04 -30.42 2.69
CA GLU A 149 12.07 -29.39 2.28
C GLU A 149 11.34 -29.73 0.98
N ASP A 150 12.02 -30.37 0.02
CA ASP A 150 11.40 -30.74 -1.26
C ASP A 150 10.46 -31.93 -1.07
N PHE A 151 10.86 -32.93 -0.27
CA PHE A 151 9.96 -34.01 0.14
C PHE A 151 8.73 -33.49 0.88
N LEU A 152 8.89 -32.51 1.76
CA LEU A 152 7.77 -31.90 2.47
C LEU A 152 6.81 -31.17 1.51
N LYS A 153 7.34 -30.39 0.57
CA LYS A 153 6.51 -29.67 -0.43
C LYS A 153 5.75 -30.64 -1.31
N GLU A 154 6.42 -31.63 -1.89
CA GLU A 154 5.78 -32.64 -2.75
C GLU A 154 4.75 -33.48 -1.99
N LEU A 155 5.00 -33.74 -0.71
CA LEU A 155 4.03 -34.41 0.16
C LEU A 155 2.80 -33.51 0.37
N VAL A 156 3.01 -32.26 0.80
CA VAL A 156 1.95 -31.45 1.40
C VAL A 156 1.20 -30.57 0.40
N GLU A 157 1.88 -30.04 -0.61
CA GLU A 157 1.33 -29.13 -1.61
C GLU A 157 0.60 -29.92 -2.70
N VAL A 158 -0.71 -30.12 -2.54
CA VAL A 158 -1.53 -30.88 -3.49
C VAL A 158 -1.83 -29.99 -4.72
N PRO A 159 -1.44 -30.38 -5.94
CA PRO A 159 -1.67 -29.56 -7.11
C PRO A 159 -3.13 -29.56 -7.57
N TRP A 160 -3.51 -28.53 -8.33
CA TRP A 160 -4.75 -28.52 -9.09
C TRP A 160 -4.77 -29.69 -10.09
N GLN A 161 -5.93 -30.33 -10.26
CA GLN A 161 -6.10 -31.55 -11.06
C GLN A 161 -5.30 -32.77 -10.59
N SER A 162 -4.80 -32.78 -9.34
CA SER A 162 -4.11 -33.95 -8.79
C SER A 162 -4.96 -35.22 -8.85
N LYS A 163 -4.33 -36.34 -9.22
CA LYS A 163 -4.93 -37.68 -9.24
C LYS A 163 -4.94 -38.35 -7.87
N ARG A 164 -4.42 -37.68 -6.83
CA ARG A 164 -4.33 -38.21 -5.47
C ARG A 164 -5.69 -38.62 -4.91
N ASP A 165 -5.64 -39.67 -4.11
CA ASP A 165 -6.78 -40.29 -3.45
C ASP A 165 -6.49 -40.40 -1.96
N ILE A 166 -7.38 -39.86 -1.13
CA ILE A 166 -7.16 -39.75 0.31
C ILE A 166 -6.97 -41.13 0.94
N MET A 167 -7.80 -42.11 0.58
CA MET A 167 -7.73 -43.44 1.19
C MET A 167 -6.41 -44.13 0.83
N THR A 168 -5.99 -43.98 -0.42
CA THR A 168 -4.72 -44.51 -0.90
C THR A 168 -3.53 -43.90 -0.15
N ASP A 169 -3.58 -42.60 0.14
CA ASP A 169 -2.51 -41.93 0.87
C ASP A 169 -2.56 -42.19 2.39
N VAL A 170 -3.74 -42.33 2.99
CA VAL A 170 -3.88 -42.78 4.39
C VAL A 170 -3.26 -44.16 4.57
N VAL A 171 -3.56 -45.11 3.69
CA VAL A 171 -2.95 -46.46 3.72
C VAL A 171 -1.44 -46.37 3.59
N TYR A 172 -0.94 -45.53 2.68
CA TYR A 172 0.50 -45.32 2.48
C TYR A 172 1.17 -44.71 3.73
N LEU A 173 0.61 -43.64 4.30
CA LEU A 173 1.16 -43.01 5.52
C LEU A 173 1.23 -43.99 6.70
N LYS A 174 0.24 -44.89 6.82
CA LYS A 174 0.23 -45.94 7.85
C LYS A 174 1.32 -46.98 7.62
N ALA A 175 1.61 -47.32 6.37
CA ALA A 175 2.67 -48.26 6.01
C ALA A 175 4.08 -47.67 6.10
N HIS A 176 4.22 -46.34 5.98
CA HIS A 176 5.51 -45.63 5.98
C HIS A 176 5.60 -44.56 7.09
N PRO A 177 5.84 -44.93 8.37
CA PRO A 177 5.89 -43.98 9.49
C PRO A 177 6.89 -42.83 9.32
N LYS A 178 8.03 -43.07 8.67
CA LYS A 178 9.03 -42.02 8.37
C LYS A 178 8.49 -40.92 7.46
N VAL A 179 7.55 -41.25 6.56
CA VAL A 179 6.86 -40.26 5.72
C VAL A 179 5.91 -39.43 6.57
N PHE A 180 5.24 -40.06 7.55
CA PHE A 180 4.38 -39.35 8.47
C PHE A 180 5.17 -38.35 9.32
N ASP A 181 6.39 -38.70 9.76
CA ASP A 181 7.26 -37.78 10.53
C ASP A 181 7.60 -36.49 9.76
N LEU A 182 7.64 -36.51 8.43
CA LEU A 182 7.79 -35.28 7.62
C LEU A 182 6.67 -34.28 7.88
N LEU A 183 5.45 -34.76 8.15
CA LEU A 183 4.31 -33.88 8.43
C LEU A 183 4.51 -33.05 9.69
N HIS A 184 5.45 -33.40 10.56
CA HIS A 184 5.80 -32.54 11.69
C HIS A 184 6.34 -31.18 11.26
N LEU A 185 6.94 -31.10 10.08
CA LEU A 185 7.52 -29.88 9.53
C LEU A 185 6.48 -28.90 9.00
N ILE A 186 5.21 -29.30 8.84
CA ILE A 186 4.15 -28.34 8.49
C ILE A 186 4.00 -27.24 9.56
N ALA A 187 4.42 -27.54 10.80
CA ALA A 187 4.40 -26.58 11.90
C ALA A 187 5.57 -25.59 11.88
N THR A 188 6.63 -25.87 11.11
CA THR A 188 7.87 -25.07 11.12
C THR A 188 8.19 -24.38 9.80
N LYS A 189 7.54 -24.80 8.70
CA LYS A 189 7.77 -24.28 7.34
C LYS A 189 6.51 -23.66 6.75
N GLU A 190 6.65 -22.51 6.09
CA GLU A 190 5.55 -21.91 5.34
C GLU A 190 5.36 -22.64 4.00
N LEU A 191 4.21 -23.29 3.83
CA LEU A 191 3.86 -24.10 2.66
C LEU A 191 2.68 -23.47 1.90
N LYS A 192 2.52 -23.82 0.61
CA LYS A 192 1.41 -23.40 -0.24
C LYS A 192 0.11 -24.17 0.04
N VAL A 193 -0.22 -24.35 1.32
CA VAL A 193 -1.40 -25.11 1.75
C VAL A 193 -2.73 -24.41 1.44
N LEU A 194 -2.68 -23.12 1.08
CA LEU A 194 -3.84 -22.31 0.73
C LEU A 194 -4.13 -22.27 -0.78
N ASP A 195 -3.22 -22.80 -1.60
CA ASP A 195 -3.39 -22.83 -3.05
C ASP A 195 -4.48 -23.84 -3.46
N THR A 196 -5.08 -23.60 -4.62
CA THR A 196 -6.17 -24.43 -5.14
C THR A 196 -5.66 -25.83 -5.46
N ALA A 197 -6.37 -26.83 -4.95
CA ALA A 197 -6.04 -28.24 -5.04
C ALA A 197 -7.28 -29.05 -5.42
N SER A 198 -7.08 -30.24 -6.01
CA SER A 198 -8.18 -31.19 -6.24
C SER A 198 -7.74 -32.64 -6.02
N TRP A 199 -8.59 -33.47 -5.45
CA TRP A 199 -8.28 -34.87 -5.11
C TRP A 199 -9.55 -35.74 -5.16
N LYS A 200 -9.40 -37.06 -4.98
CA LYS A 200 -10.51 -37.96 -4.65
C LYS A 200 -10.68 -38.05 -3.14
N ASN A 201 -11.84 -37.65 -2.64
CA ASN A 201 -12.16 -37.70 -1.21
C ASN A 201 -12.46 -39.13 -0.75
N ARG A 202 -12.76 -39.33 0.54
CA ARG A 202 -13.05 -40.67 1.10
C ARG A 202 -14.18 -41.46 0.42
N GLN A 203 -15.04 -40.79 -0.36
CA GLN A 203 -16.14 -41.40 -1.12
C GLN A 203 -15.75 -41.71 -2.59
N GLY A 204 -14.49 -41.49 -2.96
CA GLY A 204 -14.00 -41.62 -4.34
C GLY A 204 -14.49 -40.52 -5.28
N LYS A 205 -15.16 -39.47 -4.76
CA LYS A 205 -15.64 -38.33 -5.54
C LYS A 205 -14.55 -37.28 -5.65
N ARG A 206 -14.50 -36.61 -6.79
CA ARG A 206 -13.54 -35.53 -7.01
C ARG A 206 -13.97 -34.27 -6.26
N GLU A 207 -13.06 -33.74 -5.46
CA GLU A 207 -13.24 -32.55 -4.65
C GLU A 207 -12.21 -31.49 -5.05
N ALA A 208 -12.60 -30.22 -4.95
CA ALA A 208 -11.78 -29.07 -5.31
C ALA A 208 -11.88 -28.04 -4.19
N ALA A 209 -10.76 -27.76 -3.52
CA ALA A 209 -10.66 -26.77 -2.46
C ALA A 209 -9.19 -26.32 -2.35
N ASN A 210 -8.64 -26.22 -1.14
CA ASN A 210 -7.21 -25.98 -0.92
C ASN A 210 -6.53 -27.21 -0.30
N SER A 211 -5.20 -27.28 -0.41
CA SER A 211 -4.40 -28.38 0.15
C SER A 211 -4.61 -28.57 1.66
N ALA A 212 -4.88 -27.50 2.41
CA ALA A 212 -5.24 -27.59 3.82
C ALA A 212 -6.53 -28.41 4.04
N GLY A 213 -7.51 -28.32 3.14
CA GLY A 213 -8.72 -29.14 3.15
C GLY A 213 -8.42 -30.62 3.01
N TYR A 214 -7.56 -30.98 2.06
CA TYR A 214 -7.08 -32.35 1.85
C TYR A 214 -6.49 -32.93 3.13
N TRP A 215 -5.52 -32.23 3.72
CA TRP A 215 -4.85 -32.69 4.92
C TRP A 215 -5.76 -32.72 6.15
N THR A 216 -6.72 -31.82 6.24
CA THR A 216 -7.73 -31.87 7.31
C THR A 216 -8.51 -33.19 7.26
N GLU A 217 -8.91 -33.64 6.06
CA GLU A 217 -9.62 -34.92 5.90
C GLU A 217 -8.69 -36.13 6.17
N VAL A 218 -7.44 -36.09 5.69
CA VAL A 218 -6.42 -37.13 6.00
C VAL A 218 -6.22 -37.30 7.51
N PHE A 219 -5.97 -36.20 8.24
CA PHE A 219 -5.82 -36.25 9.70
C PHE A 219 -7.11 -36.70 10.40
N THR A 220 -8.28 -36.41 9.84
CA THR A 220 -9.56 -36.86 10.40
C THR A 220 -9.65 -38.38 10.35
N ILE A 221 -9.35 -38.98 9.19
CA ILE A 221 -9.40 -40.44 9.00
C ILE A 221 -8.34 -41.12 9.88
N LEU A 222 -7.11 -40.61 9.91
CA LEU A 222 -6.05 -41.17 10.75
C LEU A 222 -6.44 -41.16 12.23
N LYS A 223 -7.10 -40.10 12.70
CA LYS A 223 -7.63 -40.03 14.06
C LYS A 223 -8.77 -41.02 14.31
N GLU A 224 -9.73 -41.12 13.38
CA GLU A 224 -10.85 -42.08 13.47
C GLU A 224 -10.36 -43.53 13.51
N GLU A 225 -9.29 -43.84 12.78
CA GLU A 225 -8.65 -45.17 12.75
C GLU A 225 -7.66 -45.42 13.91
N GLY A 226 -7.49 -44.46 14.83
CA GLY A 226 -6.63 -44.61 16.00
C GLY A 226 -5.13 -44.60 15.72
N TYR A 227 -4.68 -43.95 14.64
CA TYR A 227 -3.26 -43.81 14.35
C TYR A 227 -2.57 -42.91 15.41
N PRO A 228 -1.41 -43.32 15.97
CA PRO A 228 -0.75 -42.57 17.03
C PRO A 228 -0.11 -41.30 16.47
N ILE A 229 -0.54 -40.14 16.97
CA ILE A 229 0.03 -38.84 16.61
C ILE A 229 0.99 -38.39 17.72
N SER A 230 2.20 -38.02 17.34
CA SER A 230 3.28 -37.64 18.27
C SER A 230 2.90 -36.40 19.10
N LYS A 231 3.34 -36.38 20.37
CA LYS A 231 3.15 -35.23 21.26
C LYS A 231 3.99 -34.05 20.81
N GLU A 232 5.18 -34.32 20.28
CA GLU A 232 6.10 -33.34 19.73
C GLU A 232 5.44 -32.57 18.58
N PHE A 233 4.66 -33.25 17.75
CA PHE A 233 3.88 -32.59 16.69
C PHE A 233 2.83 -31.62 17.22
N VAL A 234 2.10 -32.02 18.25
CA VAL A 234 1.10 -31.15 18.91
C VAL A 234 1.77 -29.91 19.49
N GLN A 235 2.95 -30.06 20.12
CA GLN A 235 3.72 -28.92 20.63
C GLN A 235 4.25 -28.02 19.51
N ALA A 236 4.72 -28.60 18.42
CA ALA A 236 5.14 -27.84 17.25
C ALA A 236 3.99 -27.02 16.64
N LEU A 237 2.78 -27.60 16.56
CA LEU A 237 1.59 -26.89 16.10
C LEU A 237 1.25 -25.70 17.00
N TYR A 238 1.37 -25.82 18.33
CA TYR A 238 1.23 -24.66 19.22
C TYR A 238 2.30 -23.60 18.95
N GLY A 239 3.57 -24.01 18.80
CA GLY A 239 4.67 -23.11 18.47
C GLY A 239 4.45 -22.34 17.17
N SER A 240 3.85 -23.00 16.17
CA SER A 240 3.57 -22.40 14.86
C SER A 240 2.61 -21.20 14.91
N LEU A 241 1.78 -21.09 15.96
CA LEU A 241 0.82 -19.99 16.12
C LEU A 241 1.49 -18.63 16.37
N LEU A 242 2.78 -18.61 16.71
CA LEU A 242 3.59 -17.40 16.88
C LEU A 242 4.27 -16.95 15.58
N ASN A 243 4.21 -17.74 14.51
CA ASN A 243 4.84 -17.38 13.23
C ASN A 243 4.10 -16.23 12.55
N SER A 244 4.85 -15.40 11.82
CA SER A 244 4.34 -14.29 11.01
C SER A 244 3.67 -14.74 9.69
N TRP A 245 2.92 -15.85 9.73
CA TRP A 245 2.24 -16.42 8.56
C TRP A 245 0.85 -15.81 8.33
N LYS A 246 0.29 -16.03 7.13
CA LYS A 246 -1.05 -15.54 6.78
C LYS A 246 -2.11 -16.12 7.73
N LYS A 247 -3.05 -15.28 8.16
CA LYS A 247 -4.17 -15.66 9.06
C LYS A 247 -4.87 -16.98 8.68
N PRO A 248 -5.26 -17.25 7.41
CA PRO A 248 -5.93 -18.51 7.06
C PRO A 248 -5.08 -19.77 7.30
N HIS A 249 -3.75 -19.64 7.24
CA HIS A 249 -2.81 -20.71 7.55
C HIS A 249 -2.82 -21.01 9.06
N LEU A 250 -2.67 -19.98 9.89
CA LEU A 250 -2.74 -20.14 11.35
C LEU A 250 -4.11 -20.65 11.82
N ASP A 251 -5.19 -20.22 11.17
CA ASP A 251 -6.54 -20.73 11.40
C ASP A 251 -6.66 -22.22 11.04
N TRP A 252 -5.90 -22.72 10.05
CA TRP A 252 -5.81 -24.14 9.75
C TRP A 252 -5.11 -24.92 10.87
N HIS A 253 -4.00 -24.40 11.41
CA HIS A 253 -3.33 -25.05 12.54
C HIS A 253 -4.20 -25.08 13.80
N CYS A 254 -4.96 -24.01 14.07
CA CYS A 254 -5.98 -24.01 15.12
C CYS A 254 -7.06 -25.09 14.88
N ARG A 255 -7.46 -25.33 13.63
CA ARG A 255 -8.42 -26.39 13.26
C ARG A 255 -7.82 -27.78 13.46
N LEU A 256 -6.55 -27.99 13.08
CA LEU A 256 -5.84 -29.24 13.34
C LEU A 256 -5.75 -29.52 14.84
N LEU A 257 -5.34 -28.54 15.66
CA LEU A 257 -5.31 -28.70 17.11
C LEU A 257 -6.70 -29.06 17.68
N ARG A 258 -7.78 -28.41 17.23
CA ARG A 258 -9.14 -28.81 17.62
C ARG A 258 -9.48 -30.24 17.20
N LEU A 259 -9.08 -30.64 15.99
CA LEU A 259 -9.27 -31.99 15.48
C LEU A 259 -8.50 -33.01 16.32
N LEU A 260 -7.24 -32.75 16.68
CA LEU A 260 -6.41 -33.64 17.50
C LEU A 260 -6.94 -33.76 18.93
N ASN A 261 -7.55 -32.69 19.46
CA ASN A 261 -8.07 -32.59 20.82
C ASN A 261 -7.00 -32.91 21.89
N PRO A 262 -5.97 -32.06 22.03
CA PRO A 262 -4.90 -32.22 23.02
C PRO A 262 -5.42 -32.40 24.45
N THR A 263 -4.72 -33.23 25.21
CA THR A 263 -4.96 -33.44 26.64
C THR A 263 -4.58 -32.20 27.46
N GLN A 264 -5.11 -32.09 28.68
CA GLN A 264 -4.76 -30.97 29.57
C GLN A 264 -3.25 -30.87 29.84
N GLU A 265 -2.53 -31.99 29.90
CA GLU A 265 -1.07 -32.02 30.08
C GLU A 265 -0.33 -31.44 28.87
N GLU A 266 -0.81 -31.72 27.65
CA GLU A 266 -0.22 -31.17 26.41
C GLU A 266 -0.50 -29.67 26.28
N VAL A 267 -1.70 -29.22 26.68
CA VAL A 267 -2.04 -27.79 26.72
C VAL A 267 -1.20 -27.07 27.79
N LEU A 268 -0.99 -27.72 28.94
CA LEU A 268 -0.18 -27.18 30.04
C LEU A 268 1.30 -27.04 29.65
N ALA A 269 1.85 -28.00 28.91
CA ALA A 269 3.21 -27.91 28.37
C ALA A 269 3.37 -26.71 27.40
N ALA A 270 2.30 -26.33 26.70
CA ALA A 270 2.27 -25.20 25.78
C ALA A 270 1.82 -23.86 26.42
N GLN A 271 1.64 -23.78 27.74
CA GLN A 271 0.98 -22.63 28.38
C GLN A 271 1.65 -21.29 28.09
N HIS A 272 2.99 -21.21 28.13
CA HIS A 272 3.71 -19.97 27.85
C HIS A 272 3.63 -19.56 26.38
N THR A 273 3.62 -20.54 25.47
CA THR A 273 3.37 -20.30 24.04
C THR A 273 1.97 -19.73 23.83
N LEU A 274 0.96 -20.30 24.50
CA LEU A 274 -0.42 -19.81 24.43
C LEU A 274 -0.58 -18.40 25.00
N PHE A 275 0.16 -18.05 26.05
CA PHE A 275 0.18 -16.68 26.59
C PHE A 275 0.80 -15.71 25.59
N ALA A 276 1.94 -16.06 24.99
CA ALA A 276 2.57 -15.23 23.96
C ALA A 276 1.66 -15.04 22.72
N VAL A 277 0.83 -16.04 22.38
CA VAL A 277 -0.13 -15.95 21.27
C VAL A 277 -1.15 -14.81 21.48
N LEU A 278 -1.44 -14.41 22.72
CA LEU A 278 -2.33 -13.29 23.02
C LEU A 278 -1.81 -11.96 22.44
N GLY A 279 -0.49 -11.82 22.24
CA GLY A 279 0.15 -10.66 21.63
C GLY A 279 0.24 -10.65 20.10
N THR A 280 -0.26 -11.69 19.41
CA THR A 280 -0.15 -11.78 17.94
C THR A 280 -1.03 -10.78 17.17
N GLY A 281 -2.05 -10.22 17.82
CA GLY A 281 -3.05 -9.35 17.19
C GLY A 281 -4.04 -10.08 16.26
N ILE A 282 -3.96 -11.41 16.12
CA ILE A 282 -4.83 -12.20 15.23
C ILE A 282 -6.03 -12.75 16.02
N ALA A 283 -7.16 -12.06 15.90
CA ALA A 283 -8.39 -12.34 16.64
C ALA A 283 -8.78 -13.83 16.74
N SER A 284 -8.81 -14.57 15.63
CA SER A 284 -9.24 -15.98 15.62
C SER A 284 -8.27 -16.91 16.37
N VAL A 285 -6.97 -16.62 16.30
CA VAL A 285 -5.92 -17.38 16.96
C VAL A 285 -5.90 -17.06 18.46
N ILE A 286 -6.03 -15.78 18.84
CA ILE A 286 -6.20 -15.35 20.24
C ILE A 286 -7.42 -16.03 20.87
N LYS A 287 -8.55 -16.07 20.15
CA LYS A 287 -9.75 -16.76 20.62
C LYS A 287 -9.47 -18.24 20.90
N PHE A 288 -8.81 -18.94 19.97
CA PHE A 288 -8.44 -20.33 20.16
C PHE A 288 -7.51 -20.50 21.37
N ALA A 289 -6.48 -19.67 21.52
CA ALA A 289 -5.55 -19.74 22.64
C ALA A 289 -6.26 -19.52 23.98
N MET A 290 -7.15 -18.54 24.07
CA MET A 290 -7.94 -18.28 25.28
C MET A 290 -8.85 -19.47 25.64
N GLU A 291 -9.46 -20.11 24.64
CA GLU A 291 -10.25 -21.34 24.82
C GLU A 291 -9.38 -22.47 25.41
N GLN A 292 -8.14 -22.65 24.93
CA GLN A 292 -7.21 -23.66 25.45
C GLN A 292 -6.73 -23.31 26.87
N ILE A 293 -6.33 -22.06 27.13
CA ILE A 293 -5.91 -21.58 28.45
C ILE A 293 -7.00 -21.84 29.51
N ALA A 294 -8.26 -21.58 29.16
CA ALA A 294 -9.39 -21.82 30.07
C ALA A 294 -9.51 -23.28 30.53
N THR A 295 -9.06 -24.25 29.72
CA THR A 295 -9.09 -25.67 30.09
C THR A 295 -8.08 -26.04 31.18
N ILE A 296 -6.98 -25.29 31.29
CA ILE A 296 -5.88 -25.55 32.25
C ILE A 296 -5.86 -24.57 33.42
N ALA A 297 -6.71 -23.53 33.42
CA ALA A 297 -6.68 -22.47 34.44
C ALA A 297 -6.83 -22.96 35.90
N LYS A 298 -7.50 -24.09 36.11
CA LYS A 298 -7.68 -24.72 37.44
C LYS A 298 -6.55 -25.69 37.81
N HIS A 299 -5.63 -25.96 36.89
CA HIS A 299 -4.53 -26.88 37.12
C HIS A 299 -3.53 -26.30 38.13
N ARG A 300 -2.91 -27.18 38.94
CA ARG A 300 -1.98 -26.75 40.01
C ARG A 300 -0.72 -26.09 39.44
N ALA A 301 -0.24 -26.55 38.30
CA ALA A 301 0.95 -26.04 37.62
C ALA A 301 0.66 -24.93 36.59
N PHE A 302 -0.55 -24.38 36.60
CA PHE A 302 -0.90 -23.21 35.77
C PHE A 302 -0.17 -21.96 36.30
N ASP A 303 0.62 -21.33 35.44
CA ASP A 303 1.36 -20.11 35.76
C ASP A 303 0.44 -18.88 35.69
N ARG A 304 -0.05 -18.48 36.85
CA ARG A 304 -0.98 -17.36 37.00
C ARG A 304 -0.29 -16.01 36.76
N GLU A 305 0.95 -15.88 37.19
CA GLU A 305 1.70 -14.63 37.08
C GLU A 305 2.05 -14.33 35.61
N ALA A 306 2.49 -15.35 34.88
CA ALA A 306 2.74 -15.23 33.44
C ALA A 306 1.44 -14.97 32.65
N PHE A 307 0.32 -15.58 33.03
CA PHE A 307 -0.98 -15.29 32.40
C PHE A 307 -1.41 -13.83 32.64
N VAL A 308 -1.37 -13.38 33.91
CA VAL A 308 -1.79 -12.02 34.29
C VAL A 308 -0.98 -10.96 33.54
N SER A 309 0.34 -11.15 33.41
CA SER A 309 1.23 -10.19 32.71
C SER A 309 1.03 -10.15 31.18
N GLN A 310 0.61 -11.26 30.55
CA GLN A 310 0.46 -11.36 29.09
C GLN A 310 -0.96 -11.05 28.60
N LEU A 311 -1.99 -11.27 29.43
CA LEU A 311 -3.39 -11.03 29.08
C LEU A 311 -3.65 -9.63 28.48
N PRO A 312 -3.07 -8.53 29.00
CA PRO A 312 -3.30 -7.18 28.47
C PRO A 312 -2.91 -6.99 27.00
N LEU A 313 -2.02 -7.82 26.46
CA LEU A 313 -1.60 -7.73 25.06
C LEU A 313 -2.76 -7.92 24.05
N CYS A 314 -3.85 -8.56 24.46
CA CYS A 314 -5.03 -8.74 23.60
C CYS A 314 -6.12 -7.68 23.79
N PHE A 315 -5.98 -6.73 24.72
CA PHE A 315 -7.05 -5.77 25.06
C PHE A 315 -7.38 -4.77 23.95
N THR A 316 -6.42 -4.45 23.08
CA THR A 316 -6.61 -3.51 21.96
C THR A 316 -7.16 -4.19 20.69
N VAL A 317 -7.24 -5.52 20.68
CA VAL A 317 -7.72 -6.27 19.51
C VAL A 317 -9.24 -6.10 19.38
N PRO A 318 -9.74 -5.57 18.24
CA PRO A 318 -11.14 -5.20 18.12
C PRO A 318 -12.07 -6.41 17.91
N LYS A 319 -13.35 -6.23 18.26
CA LYS A 319 -14.47 -7.17 17.96
C LYS A 319 -14.31 -8.57 18.60
N GLN A 320 -13.82 -8.65 19.85
CA GLN A 320 -13.62 -9.92 20.57
C GLN A 320 -14.29 -10.04 21.96
N PRO A 321 -15.53 -9.56 22.18
CA PRO A 321 -16.09 -9.44 23.52
C PRO A 321 -16.14 -10.77 24.29
N LYS A 322 -16.49 -11.89 23.63
CA LYS A 322 -16.53 -13.21 24.28
C LYS A 322 -15.16 -13.68 24.77
N THR A 323 -14.11 -13.41 24.00
CA THR A 323 -12.73 -13.79 24.35
C THR A 323 -12.23 -12.94 25.51
N LEU A 324 -12.50 -11.63 25.47
CA LEU A 324 -12.11 -10.70 26.54
C LEU A 324 -12.83 -11.01 27.84
N LEU A 325 -14.14 -11.28 27.81
CA LEU A 325 -14.91 -11.70 28.99
C LEU A 325 -14.34 -12.99 29.61
N LEU A 326 -14.03 -13.99 28.77
CA LEU A 326 -13.38 -15.21 29.25
C LEU A 326 -12.02 -14.91 29.88
N GLY A 327 -11.20 -14.04 29.27
CA GLY A 327 -9.93 -13.59 29.84
C GLY A 327 -10.09 -12.88 31.19
N LEU A 328 -11.09 -12.01 31.32
CA LEU A 328 -11.41 -11.31 32.57
C LEU A 328 -11.95 -12.25 33.65
N ASP A 329 -12.72 -13.28 33.28
CA ASP A 329 -13.19 -14.32 34.21
C ASP A 329 -12.01 -15.14 34.77
N LEU A 330 -11.03 -15.45 33.93
CA LEU A 330 -9.80 -16.12 34.33
C LEU A 330 -8.91 -15.20 35.18
N LEU A 331 -8.82 -13.92 34.82
CA LEU A 331 -8.09 -12.91 35.60
C LEU A 331 -8.68 -12.76 37.01
N ALA A 332 -10.00 -12.67 37.12
CA ALA A 332 -10.70 -12.61 38.41
C ALA A 332 -10.39 -13.83 39.29
N GLN A 333 -10.32 -15.03 38.68
CA GLN A 333 -9.91 -16.24 39.39
C GLN A 333 -8.45 -16.17 39.87
N CYS A 334 -7.56 -15.58 39.08
CA CYS A 334 -6.16 -15.38 39.47
C CYS A 334 -6.04 -14.40 40.64
N PHE A 335 -6.72 -13.24 40.58
CA PHE A 335 -6.71 -12.23 41.63
C PHE A 335 -7.29 -12.72 42.96
N LYS A 336 -8.28 -13.62 42.93
CA LYS A 336 -8.80 -14.26 44.16
C LYS A 336 -7.77 -15.14 44.86
N VAL A 337 -6.85 -15.75 44.12
CA VAL A 337 -5.78 -16.60 44.68
C VAL A 337 -4.60 -15.74 45.13
N ALA A 338 -4.21 -14.77 44.32
CA ALA A 338 -3.13 -13.84 44.57
C ALA A 338 -3.57 -12.42 44.15
N PRO A 339 -3.98 -11.57 45.11
CA PRO A 339 -4.36 -10.19 44.83
C PRO A 339 -3.24 -9.42 44.11
N PRO A 340 -3.57 -8.53 43.16
CA PRO A 340 -2.56 -7.79 42.42
C PRO A 340 -1.81 -6.83 43.35
N THR A 341 -0.48 -6.87 43.29
CA THR A 341 0.40 -5.94 44.03
C THR A 341 0.87 -4.77 43.17
N ASP A 342 0.88 -4.93 41.85
CA ASP A 342 1.27 -3.90 40.89
C ASP A 342 0.10 -2.96 40.60
N LEU A 343 0.14 -1.77 41.20
CA LEU A 343 -0.87 -0.73 41.00
C LEU A 343 -0.94 -0.26 39.53
N SER A 344 0.15 -0.37 38.75
CA SER A 344 0.14 0.05 37.34
C SER A 344 -0.77 -0.83 36.47
N TYR A 345 -1.12 -2.03 36.93
CA TYR A 345 -2.02 -2.93 36.21
C TYR A 345 -3.42 -2.34 35.99
N ARG A 346 -3.86 -1.40 36.85
CA ARG A 346 -5.14 -0.68 36.69
C ARG A 346 -5.19 0.15 35.40
N GLU A 347 -4.07 0.69 34.96
CA GLU A 347 -3.96 1.45 33.70
C GLU A 347 -4.16 0.53 32.51
N GLN A 348 -3.59 -0.69 32.57
CA GLN A 348 -3.76 -1.70 31.54
C GLN A 348 -5.22 -2.17 31.46
N LEU A 349 -5.89 -2.40 32.60
CA LEU A 349 -7.32 -2.73 32.63
C LEU A 349 -8.20 -1.60 32.07
N ALA A 350 -7.89 -0.33 32.38
CA ALA A 350 -8.67 0.80 31.90
C ALA A 350 -8.71 0.91 30.37
N VAL A 351 -7.69 0.39 29.66
CA VAL A 351 -7.69 0.29 28.19
C VAL A 351 -8.92 -0.45 27.66
N LEU A 352 -9.46 -1.43 28.39
CA LEU A 352 -10.67 -2.17 27.98
C LEU A 352 -11.92 -1.29 27.89
N PHE A 353 -11.95 -0.09 28.47
CA PHE A 353 -13.05 0.85 28.26
C PHE A 353 -13.14 1.36 26.83
N THR A 354 -12.07 1.25 26.04
CA THR A 354 -12.12 1.52 24.60
C THR A 354 -12.92 0.47 23.81
N GLN A 355 -13.18 -0.70 24.41
CA GLN A 355 -14.00 -1.74 23.77
C GLN A 355 -15.49 -1.35 23.85
N PRO A 356 -16.26 -1.53 22.76
CA PRO A 356 -17.64 -1.05 22.68
C PRO A 356 -18.66 -1.90 23.46
N ASP A 357 -18.28 -3.10 23.91
CA ASP A 357 -19.17 -4.06 24.56
C ASP A 357 -19.42 -3.71 26.04
N VAL A 358 -20.70 -3.52 26.40
CA VAL A 358 -21.11 -3.09 27.75
C VAL A 358 -20.66 -4.09 28.82
N LYS A 359 -20.71 -5.40 28.56
CA LYS A 359 -20.39 -6.42 29.57
C LYS A 359 -18.89 -6.43 29.89
N VAL A 360 -18.05 -6.23 28.87
CA VAL A 360 -16.60 -6.07 29.07
C VAL A 360 -16.33 -4.86 29.96
N GLN A 361 -16.98 -3.73 29.72
CA GLN A 361 -16.83 -2.52 30.54
C GLN A 361 -17.34 -2.73 31.98
N GLU A 362 -18.48 -3.40 32.17
CA GLU A 362 -19.03 -3.74 33.49
C GLU A 362 -18.06 -4.61 34.30
N GLN A 363 -17.53 -5.67 33.69
CA GLN A 363 -16.60 -6.58 34.36
C GLN A 363 -15.26 -5.92 34.65
N THR A 364 -14.77 -5.07 33.75
CA THR A 364 -13.57 -4.25 33.97
C THR A 364 -13.77 -3.30 35.16
N THR A 365 -14.93 -2.65 35.22
CA THR A 365 -15.31 -1.76 36.34
C THR A 365 -15.36 -2.52 37.67
N ALA A 366 -15.97 -3.71 37.67
CA ALA A 366 -16.03 -4.55 38.87
C ALA A 366 -14.63 -4.93 39.37
N LEU A 367 -13.72 -5.34 38.48
CA LEU A 367 -12.33 -5.67 38.85
C LEU A 367 -11.55 -4.45 39.37
N LEU A 368 -11.71 -3.28 38.74
CA LEU A 368 -11.06 -2.05 39.19
C LEU A 368 -11.56 -1.61 40.57
N LEU A 369 -12.87 -1.66 40.82
CA LEU A 369 -13.45 -1.30 42.12
C LEU A 369 -13.15 -2.34 43.22
N GLU A 370 -12.99 -3.63 42.88
CA GLU A 370 -12.70 -4.67 43.86
C GLU A 370 -11.23 -4.65 44.30
N TYR A 371 -10.28 -4.46 43.37
CA TYR A 371 -8.85 -4.62 43.64
C TYR A 371 -8.02 -3.32 43.61
N PHE A 372 -8.53 -2.23 43.01
CA PHE A 372 -7.77 -0.99 42.78
C PHE A 372 -8.51 0.28 43.22
N ASN A 373 -9.46 0.18 44.15
CA ASN A 373 -10.27 1.32 44.62
C ASN A 373 -9.49 2.24 45.60
N ASP A 374 -8.47 2.90 45.07
CA ASP A 374 -7.67 3.91 45.74
C ASP A 374 -7.93 5.32 45.16
N GLU A 375 -7.35 6.36 45.77
CA GLU A 375 -7.55 7.78 45.38
C GLU A 375 -7.17 8.08 43.92
N GLY A 376 -6.20 7.37 43.34
CA GLY A 376 -5.71 7.59 41.97
C GLY A 376 -6.54 6.91 40.89
N LEU A 377 -7.49 6.04 41.23
CA LEU A 377 -8.31 5.32 40.24
C LEU A 377 -9.16 6.28 39.39
N ALA A 378 -9.66 7.36 39.97
CA ALA A 378 -10.47 8.35 39.27
C ALA A 378 -9.70 9.03 38.12
N GLU A 379 -8.40 9.31 38.32
CA GLU A 379 -7.53 9.91 37.30
C GLU A 379 -7.25 8.93 36.16
N VAL A 380 -7.08 7.64 36.45
CA VAL A 380 -6.87 6.60 35.44
C VAL A 380 -8.10 6.41 34.55
N VAL A 381 -9.30 6.52 35.12
CA VAL A 381 -10.57 6.35 34.38
C VAL A 381 -10.98 7.64 33.64
N ALA A 382 -10.55 8.82 34.12
CA ALA A 382 -10.92 10.13 33.57
C ALA A 382 -10.84 10.22 32.02
N PRO A 383 -9.76 9.76 31.35
CA PRO A 383 -9.64 9.82 29.89
C PRO A 383 -10.65 8.92 29.14
N TYR A 384 -11.19 7.90 29.81
CA TYR A 384 -12.04 6.89 29.20
C TYR A 384 -13.54 7.17 29.34
N TYR A 385 -13.97 8.18 30.12
CA TYR A 385 -15.38 8.47 30.38
C TYR A 385 -16.23 8.60 29.12
N VAL A 386 -15.67 9.20 28.06
CA VAL A 386 -16.35 9.38 26.76
C VAL A 386 -16.69 8.05 26.08
N TYR A 387 -15.95 6.97 26.38
CA TYR A 387 -16.17 5.62 25.84
C TYR A 387 -17.11 4.77 26.71
N LEU A 388 -17.36 5.18 27.96
CA LEU A 388 -18.21 4.43 28.91
C LEU A 388 -19.68 4.51 28.50
N LYS A 389 -20.37 3.37 28.58
CA LYS A 389 -21.82 3.29 28.37
C LYS A 389 -22.57 3.77 29.62
N ASP A 390 -23.77 4.30 29.45
CA ASP A 390 -24.57 4.94 30.51
C ASP A 390 -24.65 4.10 31.80
N LYS A 391 -24.90 2.79 31.66
CA LYS A 391 -24.97 1.85 32.78
C LYS A 391 -23.68 1.75 33.59
N VAL A 392 -22.52 1.87 32.93
CA VAL A 392 -21.20 1.84 33.57
C VAL A 392 -20.90 3.19 34.22
N GLN A 393 -21.30 4.30 33.60
CA GLN A 393 -21.21 5.63 34.21
C GLN A 393 -22.01 5.71 35.52
N GLU A 394 -23.20 5.10 35.57
CA GLU A 394 -23.98 4.98 36.81
C GLU A 394 -23.25 4.19 37.92
N LEU A 395 -22.49 3.14 37.55
CA LEU A 395 -21.71 2.36 38.52
C LEU A 395 -20.59 3.22 39.16
N TRP A 396 -19.91 4.03 38.36
CA TRP A 396 -18.87 4.96 38.84
C TRP A 396 -19.43 6.13 39.66
N GLN A 397 -20.65 6.60 39.35
CA GLN A 397 -21.32 7.63 40.15
C GLN A 397 -21.73 7.10 41.53
N LYS A 398 -22.14 5.83 41.63
CA LYS A 398 -22.50 5.17 42.89
C LYS A 398 -21.31 4.84 43.79
N SER A 399 -20.10 4.75 43.23
CA SER A 399 -18.88 4.36 43.97
C SER A 399 -18.09 5.54 44.55
N LYS A 400 -18.46 6.80 44.28
CA LYS A 400 -17.83 7.97 44.92
C LYS A 400 -18.34 8.17 46.35
N PRO A 401 -17.47 8.30 47.36
CA PRO A 401 -17.84 8.92 48.63
C PRO A 401 -18.23 10.38 48.39
N GLN A 402 -19.39 10.77 48.91
CA GLN A 402 -19.95 12.09 48.78
C GLN A 402 -19.21 13.07 49.71
N GLU A 403 -18.11 13.67 49.25
CA GLU A 403 -17.57 14.95 49.73
C GLU A 403 -16.37 15.38 48.88
N ALA A 404 -16.64 16.16 47.82
CA ALA A 404 -15.77 17.22 47.31
C ALA A 404 -16.46 17.92 46.11
N LEU A 405 -17.05 19.07 46.44
CA LEU A 405 -17.27 20.24 45.60
C LEU A 405 -18.33 20.14 44.49
N ALA A 406 -19.58 20.28 44.94
CA ALA A 406 -20.46 21.28 44.35
C ALA A 406 -19.93 22.68 44.75
N GLU A 407 -19.13 23.29 43.89
CA GLU A 407 -19.16 24.74 43.73
C GLU A 407 -19.72 25.00 42.33
N GLU A 408 -20.78 25.80 42.30
CA GLU A 408 -21.44 26.26 41.09
C GLU A 408 -20.42 26.92 40.15
N VAL A 409 -20.21 26.31 38.99
CA VAL A 409 -19.91 27.08 37.79
C VAL A 409 -21.12 26.97 36.90
N SER A 410 -21.89 28.05 36.94
CA SER A 410 -22.85 28.51 35.94
C SER A 410 -22.74 27.81 34.58
N SER A 411 -23.91 27.42 34.09
CA SER A 411 -24.26 27.44 32.67
C SER A 411 -23.60 28.59 31.91
N ASP A 412 -23.08 28.26 30.73
CA ASP A 412 -22.18 29.01 29.84
C ASP A 412 -20.69 28.94 30.19
N PRO A 413 -19.92 28.32 29.28
CA PRO A 413 -19.43 29.14 28.18
C PRO A 413 -19.71 28.51 26.81
N LEU A 414 -20.61 29.12 26.03
CA LEU A 414 -20.17 29.79 24.80
C LEU A 414 -18.93 30.62 25.15
N GLY A 415 -17.80 29.93 25.28
CA GLY A 415 -16.49 30.53 25.26
C GLY A 415 -16.34 30.89 23.81
N ASP A 416 -16.67 32.14 23.52
CA ASP A 416 -16.20 32.94 22.41
C ASP A 416 -15.09 32.18 21.69
N CYS A 417 -15.46 31.39 20.67
CA CYS A 417 -14.49 30.93 19.71
C CYS A 417 -14.11 32.19 18.97
N THR A 418 -13.19 32.94 19.58
CA THR A 418 -12.38 33.92 18.88
C THR A 418 -11.97 33.26 17.57
N PRO A 419 -12.37 33.82 16.42
CA PRO A 419 -11.98 33.28 15.14
C PRO A 419 -10.45 33.26 15.09
N VAL A 420 -9.92 32.17 14.55
CA VAL A 420 -8.57 32.10 13.99
C VAL A 420 -7.45 32.26 15.04
N SER A 421 -7.05 31.14 15.65
CA SER A 421 -5.61 30.96 15.88
C SER A 421 -4.96 31.05 14.51
N ALA A 422 -4.26 32.15 14.23
CA ALA A 422 -3.45 32.29 13.03
C ALA A 422 -2.59 31.02 12.91
N LYS A 423 -2.76 30.25 11.84
CA LYS A 423 -1.87 29.12 11.56
C LYS A 423 -0.47 29.69 11.43
N THR A 424 0.36 29.53 12.44
CA THR A 424 1.76 29.96 12.37
C THR A 424 2.48 28.98 11.46
N TYR A 425 2.62 29.35 10.19
CA TYR A 425 3.40 28.57 9.24
C TYR A 425 4.90 28.78 9.51
N ALA A 426 5.69 27.71 9.43
CA ALA A 426 7.14 27.81 9.62
C ALA A 426 7.79 28.40 8.36
N LEU A 427 8.76 29.30 8.54
CA LEU A 427 9.54 29.85 7.43
C LEU A 427 10.42 28.78 6.79
N ILE A 428 10.50 28.78 5.46
CA ILE A 428 11.40 27.92 4.71
C ILE A 428 12.79 28.55 4.68
N GLY A 429 13.79 27.82 5.17
CA GLY A 429 15.19 28.23 5.08
C GLY A 429 15.67 28.21 3.62
N LYS A 430 16.35 29.27 3.18
CA LYS A 430 17.00 29.33 1.87
C LYS A 430 18.52 29.24 2.05
N PRO A 431 19.19 28.24 1.45
CA PRO A 431 20.64 28.20 1.36
C PRO A 431 21.26 29.52 0.89
N THR A 432 22.34 29.94 1.55
CA THR A 432 23.10 31.16 1.21
C THR A 432 24.49 30.86 0.64
N SER A 433 24.87 29.58 0.54
CA SER A 433 26.16 29.14 0.00
C SER A 433 25.97 28.08 -1.07
N TRP A 434 26.95 27.93 -1.95
CA TRP A 434 26.96 26.88 -2.97
C TRP A 434 26.99 25.47 -2.36
N ASP A 435 27.73 25.27 -1.26
CA ASP A 435 27.80 23.98 -0.58
C ASP A 435 26.42 23.56 -0.03
N ASP A 436 25.70 24.49 0.60
CA ASP A 436 24.32 24.28 1.06
C ASP A 436 23.36 24.00 -0.10
N CYS A 437 23.58 24.65 -1.27
CA CYS A 437 22.81 24.37 -2.48
C CYS A 437 23.02 22.95 -3.00
N LEU A 438 24.23 22.38 -2.88
CA LEU A 438 24.48 20.97 -3.26
C LEU A 438 23.68 20.01 -2.38
N PHE A 439 23.59 20.27 -1.08
CA PHE A 439 22.73 19.48 -0.19
C PHE A 439 21.25 19.58 -0.59
N LEU A 440 20.79 20.79 -0.93
CA LEU A 440 19.42 21.01 -1.42
C LEU A 440 19.14 20.25 -2.73
N ILE A 441 20.11 20.09 -3.63
CA ILE A 441 19.96 19.22 -4.81
C ILE A 441 19.74 17.77 -4.39
N GLY A 442 20.52 17.28 -3.42
CA GLY A 442 20.34 15.95 -2.84
C GLY A 442 18.95 15.75 -2.22
N ASP A 443 18.46 16.75 -1.50
CA ASP A 443 17.13 16.76 -0.88
C ASP A 443 16.02 16.80 -1.94
N ALA A 444 16.16 17.63 -2.98
CA ALA A 444 15.22 17.69 -4.11
C ALA A 444 15.09 16.35 -4.85
N ILE A 445 16.18 15.57 -4.97
CA ILE A 445 16.17 14.23 -5.59
C ILE A 445 15.51 13.17 -4.69
N ARG A 446 15.57 13.35 -3.36
CA ARG A 446 15.07 12.40 -2.36
C ARG A 446 13.60 12.65 -2.03
N GLU A 447 13.24 13.90 -1.78
CA GLU A 447 11.93 14.30 -1.25
C GLU A 447 10.95 14.69 -2.34
N ALA A 448 11.46 15.31 -3.42
CA ALA A 448 10.66 15.71 -4.58
C ALA A 448 9.42 16.58 -4.21
N THR A 449 9.57 17.45 -3.20
CA THR A 449 8.52 18.35 -2.71
C THR A 449 8.71 19.77 -3.26
N ALA A 450 7.70 20.63 -3.09
CA ALA A 450 7.81 22.04 -3.43
C ALA A 450 8.88 22.76 -2.60
N SER A 451 8.99 22.45 -1.30
CA SER A 451 9.98 23.07 -0.40
C SER A 451 11.42 22.72 -0.74
N THR A 452 11.67 21.63 -1.47
CA THR A 452 13.01 21.30 -1.97
C THR A 452 13.20 21.72 -3.43
N VAL A 453 12.28 21.35 -4.33
CA VAL A 453 12.46 21.50 -5.79
C VAL A 453 12.29 22.96 -6.23
N ASP A 454 11.26 23.66 -5.75
CA ASP A 454 11.03 25.04 -6.15
C ASP A 454 12.05 25.99 -5.52
N VAL A 455 12.44 25.69 -4.27
CA VAL A 455 13.46 26.46 -3.56
C VAL A 455 14.83 26.27 -4.23
N LEU A 456 15.14 25.07 -4.74
CA LEU A 456 16.37 24.85 -5.51
C LEU A 456 16.49 25.81 -6.69
N PHE A 457 15.42 25.96 -7.48
CA PHE A 457 15.45 26.87 -8.63
C PHE A 457 15.62 28.33 -8.22
N GLU A 458 14.97 28.77 -7.15
CA GLU A 458 15.13 30.12 -6.60
C GLU A 458 16.56 30.36 -6.10
N VAL A 459 17.12 29.40 -5.35
CA VAL A 459 18.47 29.47 -4.76
C VAL A 459 19.52 29.54 -5.86
N LEU A 460 19.38 28.76 -6.94
CA LEU A 460 20.30 28.83 -8.07
C LEU A 460 20.32 30.21 -8.73
N ILE A 461 19.15 30.86 -8.88
CA ILE A 461 19.06 32.24 -9.38
C ILE A 461 19.75 33.21 -8.41
N GLY A 462 19.51 33.07 -7.10
CA GLY A 462 20.13 33.92 -6.08
C GLY A 462 21.65 33.80 -6.02
N LEU A 463 22.17 32.57 -6.12
CA LEU A 463 23.59 32.25 -6.02
C LEU A 463 24.35 32.39 -7.34
N GLN A 464 23.72 32.83 -8.43
CA GLN A 464 24.28 32.83 -9.79
C GLN A 464 25.66 33.51 -9.96
N ASN A 465 26.01 34.44 -9.05
CA ASN A 465 27.29 35.14 -9.02
C ASN A 465 28.36 34.41 -8.18
N ASP A 466 27.92 33.53 -7.28
CA ASP A 466 28.73 32.77 -6.33
C ASP A 466 28.92 31.30 -6.76
N ILE A 467 28.38 30.89 -7.92
CA ILE A 467 28.55 29.55 -8.47
C ILE A 467 30.03 29.31 -8.83
N PRO A 468 30.70 28.28 -8.25
CA PRO A 468 32.09 27.97 -8.54
C PRO A 468 32.33 27.60 -10.00
N LYS A 469 33.54 27.86 -10.52
CA LYS A 469 33.89 27.52 -11.91
C LYS A 469 33.85 26.02 -12.21
N ASP A 470 34.02 25.18 -11.19
CA ASP A 470 34.01 23.72 -11.29
C ASP A 470 32.66 23.09 -10.94
N TYR A 471 31.58 23.88 -10.85
CA TYR A 471 30.23 23.40 -10.51
C TYR A 471 29.79 22.20 -11.35
N ALA A 472 30.09 22.18 -12.65
CA ALA A 472 29.75 21.06 -13.54
C ALA A 472 30.39 19.73 -13.10
N LYS A 473 31.60 19.75 -12.53
CA LYS A 473 32.23 18.55 -11.95
C LYS A 473 31.53 18.13 -10.66
N GLN A 474 31.12 19.09 -9.84
CA GLN A 474 30.44 18.85 -8.57
C GLN A 474 29.00 18.33 -8.74
N LEU A 475 28.33 18.69 -9.84
CA LEU A 475 26.98 18.21 -10.19
C LEU A 475 26.96 16.79 -10.80
N LYS A 476 28.09 16.31 -11.30
CA LYS A 476 28.20 14.99 -11.97
C LYS A 476 27.68 13.81 -11.11
N PRO A 477 27.97 13.70 -9.81
CA PRO A 477 27.42 12.64 -8.96
C PRO A 477 25.89 12.64 -8.88
N TYR A 478 25.26 13.82 -8.77
CA TYR A 478 23.80 13.97 -8.73
C TYR A 478 23.15 13.57 -10.06
N MET A 479 23.74 13.98 -11.18
CA MET A 479 23.28 13.53 -12.50
C MET A 479 23.43 12.01 -12.68
N GLN A 480 24.49 11.40 -12.16
CA GLN A 480 24.65 9.94 -12.18
C GLN A 480 23.63 9.24 -11.29
N GLN A 481 23.31 9.80 -10.13
CA GLN A 481 22.25 9.30 -9.25
C GLN A 481 20.89 9.33 -9.96
N LEU A 482 20.57 10.43 -10.64
CA LEU A 482 19.34 10.58 -11.40
C LEU A 482 19.26 9.62 -12.59
N ARG A 483 20.35 9.44 -13.35
CA ARG A 483 20.42 8.49 -14.49
C ARG A 483 20.19 7.03 -14.08
N LYS A 484 20.35 6.66 -12.80
CA LYS A 484 20.07 5.31 -12.29
C LYS A 484 18.59 5.08 -12.01
N LYS A 485 17.75 6.12 -12.00
CA LYS A 485 16.30 6.00 -11.82
C LYS A 485 15.61 5.61 -13.13
N ASN A 486 14.40 5.07 -13.04
CA ASN A 486 13.59 4.71 -14.20
C ASN A 486 12.97 5.95 -14.85
N LEU A 487 13.77 6.69 -15.62
CA LEU A 487 13.40 7.97 -16.25
C LEU A 487 12.10 7.86 -17.06
N GLY A 488 11.31 8.93 -17.05
CA GLY A 488 10.02 9.00 -17.74
C GLY A 488 8.83 9.03 -16.78
N ILE A 489 7.80 8.23 -17.07
CA ILE A 489 6.49 8.26 -16.39
C ILE A 489 6.56 7.97 -14.88
N ASP A 490 7.46 7.08 -14.46
CA ASP A 490 7.58 6.66 -13.05
C ASP A 490 8.37 7.67 -12.20
N THR A 491 9.21 8.49 -12.86
CA THR A 491 10.04 9.51 -12.19
C THR A 491 10.03 10.86 -12.89
N PRO A 492 8.86 11.53 -13.01
CA PRO A 492 8.73 12.75 -13.78
C PRO A 492 9.50 13.93 -13.20
N ILE A 493 9.51 14.13 -11.88
CA ILE A 493 10.25 15.21 -11.23
C ILE A 493 11.75 15.02 -11.47
N GLU A 494 12.27 13.83 -11.22
CA GLU A 494 13.69 13.50 -11.40
C GLU A 494 14.12 13.56 -12.86
N THR A 495 13.24 13.21 -13.80
CA THR A 495 13.51 13.35 -15.23
C THR A 495 13.70 14.83 -15.61
N ILE A 496 12.82 15.71 -15.11
CA ILE A 496 12.93 17.15 -15.35
C ILE A 496 14.17 17.72 -14.66
N LEU A 497 14.47 17.31 -13.42
CA LEU A 497 15.69 17.72 -12.71
C LEU A 497 16.96 17.27 -13.45
N LEU A 498 16.99 16.04 -13.98
CA LEU A 498 18.13 15.56 -14.76
C LEU A 498 18.33 16.38 -16.04
N ALA A 499 17.25 16.66 -16.76
CA ALA A 499 17.30 17.47 -17.96
C ALA A 499 17.74 18.91 -17.66
N PHE A 500 17.21 19.50 -16.59
CA PHE A 500 17.63 20.82 -16.11
C PHE A 500 19.13 20.85 -15.76
N LEU A 501 19.60 19.92 -14.92
CA LEU A 501 21.01 19.88 -14.52
C LEU A 501 21.93 19.63 -15.72
N TYR A 502 21.53 18.75 -16.64
CA TYR A 502 22.28 18.50 -17.88
C TYR A 502 22.39 19.77 -18.74
N CYS A 503 21.27 20.44 -19.02
CA CYS A 503 21.27 21.69 -19.78
C CYS A 503 22.05 22.81 -19.07
N PHE A 504 21.96 22.87 -17.74
CA PHE A 504 22.71 23.82 -16.92
C PHE A 504 24.22 23.59 -17.04
N THR A 505 24.69 22.33 -16.92
CA THR A 505 26.12 22.02 -16.99
C THR A 505 26.71 22.14 -18.39
N GLU A 506 25.94 21.78 -19.42
CA GLU A 506 26.38 21.82 -20.82
C GLU A 506 26.12 23.17 -21.48
N ASN A 507 25.52 24.13 -20.75
CA ASN A 507 25.08 25.42 -21.27
C ASN A 507 24.23 25.28 -22.55
N LYS A 508 23.26 24.37 -22.50
CA LYS A 508 22.31 24.08 -23.58
C LYS A 508 20.92 24.59 -23.23
N ASP A 509 20.13 24.86 -24.26
CA ASP A 509 18.71 25.13 -24.07
C ASP A 509 17.98 23.84 -23.72
N LEU A 510 17.09 23.93 -22.74
CA LEU A 510 16.17 22.84 -22.44
C LEU A 510 15.03 22.94 -23.45
N VAL A 511 14.93 21.95 -24.34
CA VAL A 511 13.92 21.91 -25.40
C VAL A 511 13.18 20.59 -25.34
N PHE A 512 11.86 20.65 -25.42
CA PHE A 512 11.03 19.48 -25.69
C PHE A 512 10.57 19.53 -27.14
N ASP A 513 11.04 18.60 -27.98
CA ASP A 513 10.52 18.43 -29.34
C ASP A 513 9.38 17.40 -29.32
N PRO A 514 8.14 17.78 -29.67
CA PRO A 514 7.03 16.84 -29.80
C PRO A 514 7.28 15.69 -30.79
N LYS A 515 8.30 15.77 -31.66
CA LYS A 515 8.71 14.69 -32.56
C LYS A 515 9.40 13.52 -31.85
N TYR A 516 9.79 13.63 -30.59
CA TYR A 516 10.21 12.49 -29.76
C TYR A 516 9.01 11.60 -29.35
N THR A 517 8.11 11.32 -30.30
CA THR A 517 6.94 10.45 -30.18
C THR A 517 7.21 9.00 -30.57
N TYR A 518 8.45 8.69 -30.94
CA TYR A 518 8.88 7.44 -31.53
C TYR A 518 8.47 6.21 -30.70
N GLU A 519 8.10 5.14 -31.40
CA GLU A 519 7.85 3.81 -30.83
C GLU A 519 9.16 3.27 -30.22
N TRP A 520 9.07 2.39 -29.22
CA TRP A 520 10.25 1.83 -28.55
C TRP A 520 11.30 1.24 -29.52
N GLU A 521 10.85 0.69 -30.65
CA GLU A 521 11.68 0.15 -31.73
C GLU A 521 12.57 1.18 -32.42
N GLU A 522 12.12 2.43 -32.55
CA GLU A 522 12.88 3.51 -33.18
C GLU A 522 13.96 4.04 -32.23
N CYS A 523 13.68 4.06 -30.92
CA CYS A 523 14.69 4.34 -29.90
C CYS A 523 15.82 3.29 -29.92
N ASP A 524 15.49 2.00 -30.10
CA ASP A 524 16.49 0.94 -30.20
C ASP A 524 17.33 1.04 -31.48
N LYS A 525 16.72 1.36 -32.62
CA LYS A 525 17.46 1.64 -33.87
C LYS A 525 18.40 2.84 -33.74
N LEU A 526 18.05 3.86 -32.95
CA LEU A 526 18.93 5.00 -32.67
C LEU A 526 20.09 4.61 -31.73
N ARG A 527 19.84 3.73 -30.76
CA ARG A 527 20.88 3.21 -29.86
C ARG A 527 22.00 2.48 -30.59
N GLU A 528 21.68 1.76 -31.65
CA GLU A 528 22.67 1.04 -32.48
C GLU A 528 23.48 1.99 -33.38
N LYS A 529 22.95 3.18 -33.68
CA LYS A 529 23.56 4.14 -34.61
C LYS A 529 24.36 5.25 -33.95
N LEU A 530 23.98 5.63 -32.74
CA LEU A 530 24.60 6.72 -31.98
C LEU A 530 25.73 6.20 -31.08
N SER A 531 26.71 7.04 -30.78
CA SER A 531 27.68 6.74 -29.71
C SER A 531 26.98 6.65 -28.34
N GLU A 532 27.65 6.06 -27.35
CA GLU A 532 27.09 5.91 -26.00
C GLU A 532 26.75 7.26 -25.38
N GLU A 533 27.61 8.28 -25.58
CA GLU A 533 27.41 9.65 -25.13
C GLU A 533 26.22 10.33 -25.81
N GLU A 534 26.12 10.23 -27.15
CA GLU A 534 25.01 10.81 -27.91
C GLU A 534 23.68 10.14 -27.55
N PHE A 535 23.67 8.82 -27.36
CA PHE A 535 22.48 8.12 -26.91
C PHE A 535 22.10 8.49 -25.47
N LYS A 536 23.08 8.66 -24.58
CA LYS A 536 22.87 9.12 -23.19
C LYS A 536 22.28 10.52 -23.11
N GLU A 537 22.58 11.38 -24.08
CA GLU A 537 21.95 12.70 -24.23
C GLU A 537 20.53 12.54 -24.79
N TYR A 538 20.38 11.85 -25.92
CA TYR A 538 19.08 11.57 -26.55
C TYR A 538 18.06 11.00 -25.55
N TYR A 539 18.48 10.04 -24.73
CA TYR A 539 17.62 9.36 -23.78
C TYR A 539 17.04 10.30 -22.71
N ILE A 540 17.75 11.36 -22.32
CA ILE A 540 17.24 12.38 -21.39
C ILE A 540 16.02 13.07 -22.01
N PHE A 541 16.17 13.57 -23.24
CA PHE A 541 15.11 14.30 -23.93
C PHE A 541 13.95 13.40 -24.36
N TYR A 542 14.23 12.17 -24.80
CA TYR A 542 13.21 11.16 -25.06
C TYR A 542 12.36 10.87 -23.80
N SER A 543 13.00 10.79 -22.64
CA SER A 543 12.31 10.53 -21.36
C SER A 543 11.41 11.69 -20.91
N LEU A 544 11.56 12.90 -21.46
CA LEU A 544 10.72 14.06 -21.10
C LEU A 544 9.30 14.00 -21.65
N ARG A 545 8.99 13.10 -22.59
CA ARG A 545 7.67 13.00 -23.25
C ARG A 545 6.48 13.06 -22.30
N TYR A 546 6.48 12.22 -21.26
CA TYR A 546 5.40 12.18 -20.27
C TYR A 546 5.57 13.20 -19.13
N PRO A 547 6.77 13.41 -18.57
CA PRO A 547 7.01 14.42 -17.54
C PRO A 547 6.52 15.83 -17.92
N VAL A 548 6.75 16.27 -19.16
CA VAL A 548 6.28 17.59 -19.65
C VAL A 548 4.75 17.67 -19.69
N ILE A 549 4.07 16.57 -20.00
CA ILE A 549 2.60 16.51 -20.05
C ILE A 549 2.02 16.46 -18.62
N TYR A 550 2.67 15.74 -17.70
CA TYR A 550 2.14 15.51 -16.35
C TYR A 550 2.48 16.61 -15.37
N LEU A 551 3.62 17.27 -15.55
CA LEU A 551 4.11 18.38 -14.71
C LEU A 551 4.55 19.56 -15.60
N PRO A 552 3.66 20.11 -16.45
CA PRO A 552 4.01 21.18 -17.39
C PRO A 552 4.60 22.40 -16.68
N TYR A 553 4.05 22.76 -15.53
CA TYR A 553 4.54 23.86 -14.71
C TYR A 553 5.98 23.67 -14.23
N LEU A 554 6.33 22.48 -13.74
CA LEU A 554 7.69 22.18 -13.27
C LEU A 554 8.69 22.29 -14.43
N PHE A 555 8.30 21.81 -15.62
CA PHE A 555 9.13 21.94 -16.82
C PHE A 555 9.29 23.40 -17.23
N GLN A 556 8.19 24.19 -17.26
CA GLN A 556 8.23 25.62 -17.56
C GLN A 556 9.11 26.39 -16.57
N LYS A 557 9.03 26.04 -15.28
CA LYS A 557 9.87 26.62 -14.24
C LYS A 557 11.36 26.33 -14.47
N ALA A 558 11.70 25.09 -14.82
CA ALA A 558 13.07 24.73 -15.19
C ALA A 558 13.58 25.53 -16.40
N LEU A 559 12.73 25.76 -17.41
CA LEU A 559 13.05 26.61 -18.57
C LEU A 559 13.35 28.06 -18.16
N ILE A 560 12.46 28.66 -17.38
CA ILE A 560 12.61 30.05 -16.91
C ILE A 560 13.87 30.20 -16.07
N THR A 561 14.16 29.23 -15.19
CA THR A 561 15.37 29.26 -14.37
C THR A 561 16.64 29.20 -15.22
N LEU A 562 16.72 28.29 -16.21
CA LEU A 562 17.87 28.25 -17.13
C LEU A 562 18.05 29.57 -17.87
N LYS A 563 16.96 30.13 -18.41
CA LYS A 563 16.98 31.42 -19.10
C LYS A 563 17.49 32.55 -18.20
N ARG A 564 17.07 32.61 -16.94
CA ARG A 564 17.55 33.62 -15.98
C ARG A 564 19.03 33.47 -15.66
N LEU A 565 19.49 32.23 -15.49
CA LEU A 565 20.92 31.93 -15.26
C LEU A 565 21.78 32.35 -16.46
N GLN A 566 21.30 32.11 -17.68
CA GLN A 566 21.97 32.54 -18.93
C GLN A 566 21.98 34.08 -19.07
N GLN A 567 20.86 34.74 -18.76
CA GLN A 567 20.70 36.20 -18.88
C GLN A 567 21.28 36.98 -17.71
N LYS A 568 21.78 36.30 -16.68
CA LYS A 568 22.22 36.88 -15.41
C LYS A 568 21.16 37.74 -14.71
N SER A 569 19.89 37.31 -14.80
CA SER A 569 18.76 37.97 -14.14
C SER A 569 18.62 37.47 -12.70
N SER A 570 18.53 38.40 -11.75
CA SER A 570 18.33 38.11 -10.32
C SER A 570 16.86 38.18 -9.89
N LEU A 571 15.93 38.31 -10.83
CA LEU A 571 14.50 38.38 -10.49
C LEU A 571 14.04 37.08 -9.81
N PRO A 572 13.29 37.18 -8.70
CA PRO A 572 12.80 36.02 -7.96
C PRO A 572 11.68 35.31 -8.72
N LEU A 573 11.49 34.00 -8.52
CA LEU A 573 10.32 33.29 -9.04
C LEU A 573 9.13 33.60 -8.11
N LEU A 574 7.97 33.93 -8.69
CA LEU A 574 6.81 34.41 -7.93
C LEU A 574 6.29 33.33 -6.99
N SER A 575 6.16 32.12 -7.52
CA SER A 575 5.58 30.94 -6.88
C SER A 575 6.43 30.26 -5.81
N THR A 576 7.71 30.60 -5.67
CA THR A 576 8.60 29.92 -4.72
C THR A 576 8.03 30.06 -3.31
N PRO A 577 7.77 28.95 -2.61
CA PRO A 577 7.15 28.99 -1.29
C PRO A 577 8.07 29.70 -0.30
N THR A 578 7.46 30.40 0.65
CA THR A 578 8.16 31.12 1.73
C THR A 578 7.93 30.47 3.08
N HIS A 579 6.83 29.71 3.20
CA HIS A 579 6.39 29.06 4.40
C HIS A 579 6.01 27.61 4.11
N GLU A 580 6.35 26.69 5.01
CA GLU A 580 5.94 25.29 4.94
C GLU A 580 4.40 25.18 5.03
N PRO A 581 3.78 24.18 4.37
CA PRO A 581 4.40 23.21 3.47
C PRO A 581 4.68 23.72 2.04
N PHE A 582 4.03 24.81 1.61
CA PHE A 582 4.13 25.36 0.25
C PHE A 582 3.49 26.75 0.11
N TYR A 583 3.31 27.50 1.21
CA TYR A 583 2.58 28.77 1.21
C TYR A 583 3.48 29.98 0.94
N ILE A 584 2.86 31.06 0.45
CA ILE A 584 3.51 32.34 0.17
C ILE A 584 2.87 33.44 1.01
N GLU A 585 3.70 34.22 1.69
CA GLU A 585 3.25 35.41 2.42
C GLU A 585 2.94 36.55 1.44
N ALA A 586 1.87 37.29 1.72
CA ALA A 586 1.30 38.27 0.80
C ALA A 586 2.22 39.47 0.53
N GLU A 587 2.86 40.04 1.55
CA GLU A 587 3.79 41.14 1.37
C GLU A 587 4.98 40.76 0.49
N ILE A 588 5.59 39.58 0.74
CA ILE A 588 6.68 39.04 -0.09
C ILE A 588 6.23 38.86 -1.54
N PHE A 589 5.03 38.32 -1.77
CA PHE A 589 4.49 38.15 -3.12
C PHE A 589 4.34 39.48 -3.86
N ILE A 590 3.77 40.50 -3.21
CA ILE A 590 3.62 41.84 -3.80
C ILE A 590 4.98 42.49 -4.06
N ASP A 591 5.94 42.33 -3.15
CA ASP A 591 7.31 42.84 -3.34
C ASP A 591 7.99 42.21 -4.56
N LYS A 592 7.79 40.92 -4.82
CA LYS A 592 8.28 40.28 -6.04
C LYS A 592 7.64 40.91 -7.28
N LEU A 593 6.34 41.14 -7.32
CA LEU A 593 5.68 41.78 -8.46
C LEU A 593 6.22 43.19 -8.75
N LEU A 594 6.41 43.99 -7.70
CA LEU A 594 7.00 45.33 -7.82
C LEU A 594 8.44 45.28 -8.37
N GLN A 595 9.22 44.24 -8.04
CA GLN A 595 10.55 44.04 -8.63
C GLN A 595 10.48 43.78 -10.14
N TYR A 596 9.48 43.03 -10.62
CA TYR A 596 9.30 42.81 -12.06
C TYR A 596 8.91 44.09 -12.78
N GLU A 597 7.96 44.87 -12.23
CA GLU A 597 7.57 46.16 -12.80
C GLU A 597 8.75 47.14 -12.84
N ALA A 598 9.55 47.20 -11.77
CA ALA A 598 10.75 48.04 -11.71
C ALA A 598 11.83 47.61 -12.73
N ALA A 599 11.94 46.31 -13.01
CA ALA A 599 12.84 45.77 -14.03
C ALA A 599 12.27 45.83 -15.46
N ASN A 600 11.00 46.21 -15.62
CA ASN A 600 10.26 46.18 -16.88
C ASN A 600 10.31 44.80 -17.58
N GLU A 601 10.25 43.73 -16.78
CA GLU A 601 10.24 42.33 -17.24
C GLU A 601 8.82 41.75 -17.16
N PRO A 602 8.36 41.02 -18.18
CA PRO A 602 7.02 40.44 -18.18
C PRO A 602 6.89 39.37 -17.10
N VAL A 603 5.71 39.33 -16.48
CA VAL A 603 5.34 38.27 -15.52
C VAL A 603 4.85 37.05 -16.29
N ASP A 604 5.41 35.88 -15.98
CA ASP A 604 4.90 34.59 -16.50
C ASP A 604 3.55 34.28 -15.84
N LEU A 605 2.52 34.07 -16.66
CA LEU A 605 1.15 33.88 -16.19
C LEU A 605 0.97 32.60 -15.37
N ASP A 606 1.65 31.51 -15.72
CA ASP A 606 1.54 30.23 -15.00
C ASP A 606 2.21 30.35 -13.62
N ASP A 607 3.40 30.97 -13.56
CA ASP A 607 4.08 31.27 -12.29
C ASP A 607 3.26 32.20 -11.39
N LEU A 608 2.58 33.19 -11.98
CA LEU A 608 1.66 34.08 -11.26
C LEU A 608 0.43 33.35 -10.71
N VAL A 609 -0.17 32.46 -11.52
CA VAL A 609 -1.33 31.64 -11.09
C VAL A 609 -0.93 30.72 -9.94
N VAL A 610 0.19 30.00 -10.05
CA VAL A 610 0.67 29.12 -8.98
C VAL A 610 1.05 29.93 -7.73
N ALA A 611 1.63 31.11 -7.88
CA ALA A 611 1.90 32.00 -6.75
C ALA A 611 0.61 32.40 -6.02
N CYS A 612 -0.44 32.78 -6.75
CA CYS A 612 -1.74 33.11 -6.17
C CYS A 612 -2.41 31.88 -5.54
N ASN A 613 -2.25 30.69 -6.11
CA ASN A 613 -2.76 29.45 -5.54
C ASN A 613 -2.11 29.08 -4.21
N ARG A 614 -0.87 29.54 -3.97
CA ARG A 614 -0.11 29.33 -2.72
C ARG A 614 -0.22 30.49 -1.74
N LEU A 615 -0.85 31.60 -2.14
CA LEU A 615 -0.87 32.83 -1.36
C LEU A 615 -1.72 32.66 -0.10
N LEU A 616 -1.19 33.08 1.05
CA LEU A 616 -2.00 33.30 2.25
C LEU A 616 -2.77 34.62 2.06
N PHE A 617 -3.94 34.52 1.43
CA PHE A 617 -4.77 35.66 1.05
C PHE A 617 -5.78 36.08 2.13
N GLU A 618 -5.92 35.29 3.19
CA GLU A 618 -6.71 35.64 4.39
C GLU A 618 -5.88 36.58 5.28
N ASP A 619 -6.50 37.62 5.86
CA ASP A 619 -5.88 38.56 6.80
C ASP A 619 -4.60 39.27 6.32
N VAL A 620 -4.57 39.66 5.04
CA VAL A 620 -3.43 40.36 4.42
C VAL A 620 -3.12 41.70 5.12
N ALA A 621 -1.85 41.88 5.49
CA ALA A 621 -1.35 43.07 6.17
C ALA A 621 -1.64 44.37 5.39
N VAL A 622 -1.90 45.46 6.13
CA VAL A 622 -2.14 46.79 5.54
C VAL A 622 -0.96 47.23 4.65
N ALA A 623 0.27 46.94 5.07
CA ALA A 623 1.48 47.27 4.30
C ALA A 623 1.47 46.59 2.92
N ALA A 624 1.13 45.30 2.84
CA ALA A 624 1.00 44.57 1.59
C ALA A 624 -0.10 45.17 0.70
N LYS A 625 -1.24 45.57 1.27
CA LYS A 625 -2.32 46.23 0.51
C LYS A 625 -1.89 47.60 -0.05
N GLU A 626 -1.20 48.42 0.73
CA GLU A 626 -0.68 49.72 0.26
C GLU A 626 0.39 49.55 -0.84
N LYS A 627 1.23 48.52 -0.75
CA LYS A 627 2.16 48.15 -1.82
C LYS A 627 1.42 47.72 -3.09
N ALA A 628 0.39 46.89 -2.99
CA ALA A 628 -0.36 46.36 -4.13
C ALA A 628 -1.16 47.42 -4.90
N LYS A 629 -1.54 48.54 -4.25
CA LYS A 629 -2.15 49.70 -4.94
C LYS A 629 -1.21 50.37 -5.95
N LYS A 630 0.11 50.13 -5.84
CA LYS A 630 1.12 50.70 -6.74
C LYS A 630 1.33 49.86 -8.01
N LEU A 631 0.80 48.64 -8.05
CA LEU A 631 0.91 47.76 -9.21
C LEU A 631 0.21 48.38 -10.42
N THR A 632 0.84 48.26 -11.58
CA THR A 632 0.39 48.83 -12.86
C THR A 632 0.22 47.80 -13.97
N GLY A 633 0.70 46.57 -13.77
CA GLY A 633 0.56 45.48 -14.74
C GLY A 633 -0.88 45.03 -14.98
N GLY A 634 -1.13 44.31 -16.08
CA GLY A 634 -2.46 43.80 -16.45
C GLY A 634 -3.12 42.89 -15.41
N TYR A 635 -2.32 42.32 -14.50
CA TYR A 635 -2.77 41.51 -13.36
C TYR A 635 -3.13 42.32 -12.10
N ALA A 636 -2.86 43.63 -12.07
CA ALA A 636 -2.97 44.45 -10.85
C ALA A 636 -4.38 44.41 -10.24
N THR A 637 -5.43 44.56 -11.06
CA THR A 637 -6.83 44.52 -10.61
C THR A 637 -7.21 43.16 -10.05
N ALA A 638 -6.70 42.08 -10.64
CA ALA A 638 -6.90 40.72 -10.15
C ALA A 638 -6.24 40.52 -8.77
N VAL A 639 -4.99 40.93 -8.62
CA VAL A 639 -4.26 40.85 -7.34
C VAL A 639 -4.94 41.69 -6.26
N GLN A 640 -5.34 42.92 -6.59
CA GLN A 640 -6.06 43.82 -5.68
C GLN A 640 -7.40 43.24 -5.24
N TYR A 641 -8.14 42.59 -6.15
CA TYR A 641 -9.35 41.85 -5.79
C TYR A 641 -9.02 40.72 -4.82
N TYR A 642 -8.00 39.92 -5.12
CA TYR A 642 -7.69 38.71 -4.35
C TYR A 642 -7.32 39.01 -2.90
N ILE A 643 -6.52 40.05 -2.66
CA ILE A 643 -6.10 40.47 -1.31
C ILE A 643 -7.10 41.42 -0.61
N GLY A 644 -8.26 41.68 -1.23
CA GLY A 644 -9.34 42.46 -0.62
C GLY A 644 -9.07 43.97 -0.53
N ILE A 645 -8.57 44.57 -1.62
CA ILE A 645 -8.57 46.02 -1.86
C ILE A 645 -9.86 46.45 -2.58
N THR A 646 -10.38 45.59 -3.45
CA THR A 646 -11.64 45.78 -4.18
C THR A 646 -12.43 44.45 -4.20
N ASP A 647 -13.74 44.55 -4.38
CA ASP A 647 -14.63 43.41 -4.63
C ASP A 647 -15.13 43.35 -6.08
N GLU A 648 -14.66 44.28 -6.92
CA GLU A 648 -14.98 44.29 -8.34
C GLU A 648 -14.27 43.14 -9.08
N VAL A 649 -15.04 42.40 -9.88
CA VAL A 649 -14.52 41.31 -10.72
C VAL A 649 -14.58 41.77 -12.17
N THR A 650 -13.42 42.12 -12.72
CA THR A 650 -13.28 42.67 -14.07
C THR A 650 -12.32 41.81 -14.91
N PRO A 651 -12.78 40.62 -15.35
CA PRO A 651 -11.90 39.68 -16.02
C PRO A 651 -11.44 40.23 -17.37
N THR A 652 -10.17 40.02 -17.67
CA THR A 652 -9.56 40.28 -18.98
C THR A 652 -9.18 38.95 -19.62
N GLU A 653 -9.22 38.86 -20.95
CA GLU A 653 -8.86 37.62 -21.65
C GLU A 653 -7.39 37.23 -21.42
N GLU A 654 -6.48 38.21 -21.28
CA GLU A 654 -5.06 37.98 -20.99
C GLU A 654 -4.82 37.33 -19.62
N CYS A 655 -5.52 37.81 -18.59
CA CYS A 655 -5.41 37.30 -17.22
C CYS A 655 -6.56 36.36 -16.85
N LEU A 656 -7.26 35.78 -17.82
CA LEU A 656 -8.47 35.01 -17.56
C LEU A 656 -8.23 33.80 -16.64
N PRO A 657 -7.19 32.96 -16.85
CA PRO A 657 -6.88 31.88 -15.93
C PRO A 657 -6.68 32.37 -14.49
N LEU A 658 -5.93 33.46 -14.29
CA LEU A 658 -5.72 34.08 -12.99
C LEU A 658 -7.05 34.49 -12.34
N TRP A 659 -7.90 35.24 -13.06
CA TRP A 659 -9.20 35.67 -12.57
C TRP A 659 -10.09 34.49 -12.15
N THR A 660 -10.17 33.45 -12.97
CA THR A 660 -10.98 32.26 -12.65
C THR A 660 -10.49 31.50 -11.42
N GLN A 661 -9.17 31.53 -11.17
CA GLN A 661 -8.56 30.89 -10.02
C GLN A 661 -8.85 31.68 -8.74
N ILE A 662 -8.41 32.94 -8.68
CA ILE A 662 -8.52 33.76 -7.46
C ILE A 662 -9.97 33.97 -7.03
N THR A 663 -10.91 34.06 -7.97
CA THR A 663 -12.34 34.22 -7.65
C THR A 663 -12.89 32.96 -6.99
N ARG A 664 -12.55 31.77 -7.51
CA ARG A 664 -12.94 30.50 -6.89
C ARG A 664 -12.24 30.28 -5.54
N LEU A 665 -10.97 30.65 -5.40
CA LEU A 665 -10.25 30.52 -4.12
C LEU A 665 -10.85 31.42 -3.04
N LYS A 666 -11.10 32.69 -3.36
CA LYS A 666 -11.66 33.69 -2.43
C LYS A 666 -13.10 33.39 -2.05
N HIS A 667 -13.92 32.93 -3.01
CA HIS A 667 -15.32 32.59 -2.78
C HIS A 667 -15.69 31.23 -3.41
N PRO A 668 -15.40 30.12 -2.71
CA PRO A 668 -15.53 28.76 -3.26
C PRO A 668 -16.96 28.40 -3.67
N ASP A 669 -17.99 28.93 -3.02
CA ASP A 669 -19.38 28.55 -3.27
C ASP A 669 -20.12 29.54 -4.19
N LYS A 670 -19.50 30.68 -4.55
CA LYS A 670 -20.15 31.75 -5.31
C LYS A 670 -20.27 31.40 -6.80
N GLU A 671 -21.41 31.76 -7.40
CA GLU A 671 -21.55 31.80 -8.86
C GLU A 671 -21.06 33.15 -9.41
N PHE A 672 -20.27 33.10 -10.48
CA PHE A 672 -19.64 34.26 -11.12
C PHE A 672 -20.16 34.44 -12.55
N VAL A 673 -21.35 35.05 -12.67
CA VAL A 673 -22.02 35.28 -13.97
C VAL A 673 -21.19 36.11 -14.95
N VAL A 674 -20.27 36.94 -14.46
CA VAL A 674 -19.33 37.74 -15.28
C VAL A 674 -18.49 36.88 -16.22
N PHE A 675 -18.19 35.62 -15.88
CA PHE A 675 -17.43 34.74 -16.75
C PHE A 675 -18.25 34.13 -17.90
N GLN A 676 -19.59 34.26 -17.91
CA GLN A 676 -20.44 33.71 -18.97
C GLN A 676 -20.16 34.33 -20.35
N THR A 677 -19.61 35.54 -20.37
CA THR A 677 -19.24 36.27 -21.60
C THR A 677 -17.80 36.04 -22.05
N THR A 678 -17.02 35.22 -21.32
CA THR A 678 -15.59 34.98 -21.59
C THR A 678 -15.36 33.65 -22.31
N THR A 679 -14.13 33.43 -22.79
CA THR A 679 -13.74 32.14 -23.41
C THR A 679 -13.74 30.95 -22.43
N ALA A 680 -13.70 31.21 -21.12
CA ALA A 680 -13.66 30.19 -20.08
C ALA A 680 -15.05 29.72 -19.57
N LYS A 681 -16.15 30.23 -20.16
CA LYS A 681 -17.53 29.98 -19.68
C LYS A 681 -17.91 28.50 -19.53
N ASP A 682 -17.34 27.63 -20.36
CA ASP A 682 -17.66 26.20 -20.43
C ASP A 682 -16.73 25.32 -19.56
N ILE A 683 -15.68 25.92 -18.98
CA ILE A 683 -14.76 25.24 -18.05
C ILE A 683 -15.45 25.08 -16.69
N LEU A 684 -15.43 23.86 -16.13
CA LEU A 684 -16.02 23.63 -14.80
C LEU A 684 -15.27 24.46 -13.74
N SER A 685 -15.91 24.78 -12.62
CA SER A 685 -15.38 25.67 -11.57
C SER A 685 -15.36 27.17 -11.91
N VAL A 686 -15.48 27.57 -13.19
CA VAL A 686 -15.38 29.00 -13.57
C VAL A 686 -16.65 29.76 -13.20
N VAL A 687 -17.77 29.49 -13.89
CA VAL A 687 -19.04 30.19 -13.62
C VAL A 687 -19.69 29.66 -12.34
N LYS A 688 -19.64 28.34 -12.12
CA LYS A 688 -20.26 27.63 -11.01
C LYS A 688 -19.21 26.83 -10.23
N PRO A 689 -19.48 26.48 -8.96
CA PRO A 689 -18.57 25.63 -8.21
C PRO A 689 -18.27 24.30 -8.91
N TYR A 690 -17.14 23.67 -8.54
CA TYR A 690 -16.61 22.50 -9.24
C TYR A 690 -17.43 21.23 -8.97
N TYR A 691 -18.47 21.04 -9.78
CA TYR A 691 -19.29 19.83 -9.82
C TYR A 691 -19.05 19.07 -11.13
N ILE A 692 -18.55 17.84 -11.01
CA ILE A 692 -18.42 16.90 -12.12
C ILE A 692 -19.69 16.05 -12.24
N ASP A 693 -19.97 15.57 -13.44
CA ASP A 693 -20.93 14.49 -13.62
C ASP A 693 -20.19 13.15 -13.55
N TYR A 694 -20.65 12.26 -12.68
CA TYR A 694 -20.05 10.94 -12.46
C TYR A 694 -21.09 9.82 -12.63
N GLY A 695 -20.58 8.60 -12.72
CA GLY A 695 -21.39 7.40 -12.65
C GLY A 695 -20.60 6.21 -12.15
N TRP A 696 -21.34 5.13 -11.89
CA TRP A 696 -20.79 3.82 -11.59
C TRP A 696 -21.33 2.82 -12.59
N GLU A 697 -20.47 1.91 -13.04
CA GLU A 697 -20.83 0.86 -13.97
C GLU A 697 -20.48 -0.49 -13.35
N SER A 698 -21.39 -1.48 -13.52
CA SER A 698 -21.09 -2.84 -13.13
C SER A 698 -20.43 -3.60 -14.27
N TYR A 699 -19.39 -4.35 -13.96
CA TYR A 699 -18.68 -5.23 -14.87
C TYR A 699 -18.58 -6.63 -14.26
N THR A 700 -18.81 -7.69 -15.02
CA THR A 700 -18.65 -9.06 -14.53
C THR A 700 -17.36 -9.64 -15.08
N SER A 701 -16.45 -10.06 -14.20
CA SER A 701 -15.16 -10.66 -14.55
C SER A 701 -14.91 -11.85 -13.65
N TYR A 702 -14.55 -13.00 -14.22
CA TYR A 702 -14.30 -14.25 -13.47
C TYR A 702 -15.41 -14.58 -12.45
N ASP A 703 -16.67 -14.47 -12.87
CA ASP A 703 -17.88 -14.70 -12.05
C ASP A 703 -18.09 -13.73 -10.85
N GLU A 704 -17.28 -12.68 -10.73
CA GLU A 704 -17.44 -11.63 -9.72
C GLU A 704 -18.00 -10.34 -10.34
N LYS A 705 -19.04 -9.79 -9.71
CA LYS A 705 -19.57 -8.46 -10.05
C LYS A 705 -18.66 -7.38 -9.46
N ARG A 706 -18.10 -6.55 -10.33
CA ARG A 706 -17.18 -5.44 -10.02
C ARG A 706 -17.83 -4.12 -10.38
N PHE A 707 -17.35 -3.04 -9.79
CA PHE A 707 -17.88 -1.70 -10.02
C PHE A 707 -16.77 -0.72 -10.36
N ARG A 708 -17.01 0.05 -11.41
CA ARG A 708 -16.07 1.03 -11.94
C ARG A 708 -16.61 2.45 -11.79
N PHE A 709 -15.81 3.35 -11.24
CA PHE A 709 -16.09 4.79 -11.27
C PHE A 709 -15.74 5.37 -12.65
N TYR A 710 -16.58 6.23 -13.20
CA TYR A 710 -16.28 6.95 -14.44
C TYR A 710 -16.85 8.35 -14.46
N TYR A 711 -16.19 9.22 -15.23
CA TYR A 711 -16.61 10.58 -15.50
C TYR A 711 -17.60 10.60 -16.67
N ARG A 712 -18.76 11.25 -16.50
CA ARG A 712 -19.67 11.60 -17.59
C ARG A 712 -19.31 12.97 -18.18
N ARG A 713 -18.90 13.90 -17.33
CA ARG A 713 -18.41 15.23 -17.71
C ARG A 713 -17.22 15.61 -16.83
N LYS A 714 -16.13 16.03 -17.47
CA LYS A 714 -14.92 16.57 -16.82
C LYS A 714 -14.48 17.86 -17.50
N SER A 715 -13.69 18.68 -16.80
CA SER A 715 -13.06 19.86 -17.41
C SER A 715 -12.12 19.47 -18.54
N PRO A 716 -11.92 20.36 -19.53
CA PRO A 716 -10.81 20.25 -20.48
C PRO A 716 -9.47 20.13 -19.75
N ASP A 717 -8.54 19.36 -20.32
CA ASP A 717 -7.19 19.22 -19.76
C ASP A 717 -6.36 20.46 -20.11
N ASN A 718 -6.38 21.46 -19.22
CA ASN A 718 -5.60 22.69 -19.34
C ASN A 718 -5.00 23.02 -17.96
N HIS A 719 -3.67 22.95 -17.86
CA HIS A 719 -2.96 23.10 -16.58
C HIS A 719 -3.11 24.48 -15.96
N LEU A 720 -3.37 25.54 -16.73
CA LEU A 720 -3.58 26.89 -16.19
C LEU A 720 -4.83 27.01 -15.30
N TYR A 721 -5.79 26.08 -15.44
CA TYR A 721 -7.01 26.00 -14.63
C TYR A 721 -6.92 24.92 -13.54
N TYR A 722 -5.87 24.96 -12.72
CA TYR A 722 -5.58 24.01 -11.63
C TYR A 722 -6.77 23.62 -10.74
N ASN A 723 -7.67 24.55 -10.36
CA ASN A 723 -8.82 24.23 -9.49
C ASN A 723 -9.85 23.27 -10.12
N CYS A 724 -9.79 23.07 -11.43
CA CYS A 724 -10.69 22.19 -12.17
C CYS A 724 -9.94 21.13 -12.99
N ASN A 725 -8.61 21.16 -13.00
CA ASN A 725 -7.78 20.21 -13.72
C ASN A 725 -7.20 19.13 -12.79
N GLY A 726 -7.73 17.90 -12.91
CA GLY A 726 -7.18 16.73 -12.22
C GLY A 726 -5.94 16.12 -12.91
N GLY A 727 -5.71 16.45 -14.18
CA GLY A 727 -4.67 15.88 -15.02
C GLY A 727 -4.75 14.35 -15.13
N ARG A 728 -3.65 13.72 -15.54
CA ARG A 728 -3.49 12.26 -15.42
C ARG A 728 -3.03 11.88 -14.02
N VAL A 729 -3.39 10.68 -13.57
CA VAL A 729 -2.82 10.11 -12.35
C VAL A 729 -1.35 9.79 -12.60
N ILE A 730 -0.49 10.20 -11.67
CA ILE A 730 0.92 9.80 -11.60
C ILE A 730 1.19 9.14 -10.25
N ASP A 731 2.34 8.50 -10.11
CA ASP A 731 2.77 7.87 -8.86
C ASP A 731 2.54 8.81 -7.66
N ASN A 732 1.89 8.24 -6.67
CA ASN A 732 1.29 8.85 -5.51
C ASN A 732 2.31 9.57 -4.62
N LYS A 733 3.59 9.13 -4.68
CA LYS A 733 4.68 9.81 -3.99
C LYS A 733 4.88 11.25 -4.46
N TYR A 734 4.41 11.61 -5.67
CA TYR A 734 4.45 12.98 -6.19
C TYR A 734 3.18 13.78 -5.93
N PHE A 735 2.17 13.20 -5.26
CA PHE A 735 0.92 13.90 -4.96
C PHE A 735 1.17 15.17 -4.14
N ALA A 736 2.14 15.13 -3.21
CA ALA A 736 2.51 16.28 -2.38
C ALA A 736 3.00 17.47 -3.23
N TYR A 737 3.81 17.22 -4.26
CA TYR A 737 4.21 18.26 -5.20
C TYR A 737 3.02 18.78 -6.00
N ARG A 738 2.16 17.90 -6.54
CA ARG A 738 1.01 18.32 -7.36
C ARG A 738 0.00 19.15 -6.58
N VAL A 739 -0.36 18.71 -5.37
CA VAL A 739 -1.34 19.43 -4.54
C VAL A 739 -0.80 20.79 -4.09
N SER A 740 0.53 20.94 -3.99
CA SER A 740 1.17 22.23 -3.69
C SER A 740 0.91 23.31 -4.74
N LEU A 741 0.50 22.93 -5.96
CA LEU A 741 0.19 23.88 -7.04
C LEU A 741 -1.23 24.46 -6.90
N THR A 742 -2.10 23.84 -6.09
CA THR A 742 -3.48 24.30 -5.83
C THR A 742 -3.99 23.89 -4.44
N PRO A 743 -3.29 24.27 -3.36
CA PRO A 743 -3.54 23.73 -2.02
C PRO A 743 -4.87 24.18 -1.40
N HIS A 744 -5.37 25.35 -1.78
CA HIS A 744 -6.65 25.87 -1.29
C HIS A 744 -7.87 25.23 -1.97
N TYR A 745 -7.68 24.51 -3.09
CA TYR A 745 -8.76 23.90 -3.87
C TYR A 745 -8.29 22.62 -4.60
N PRO A 746 -8.00 21.54 -3.86
CA PRO A 746 -7.41 20.31 -4.41
C PRO A 746 -8.41 19.38 -5.10
N ASP A 747 -9.66 19.81 -5.27
CA ASP A 747 -10.82 18.94 -5.52
C ASP A 747 -10.75 18.18 -6.84
N ALA A 748 -10.35 18.84 -7.92
CA ALA A 748 -10.18 18.21 -9.22
C ALA A 748 -9.05 17.18 -9.21
N LEU A 749 -7.95 17.48 -8.50
CA LEU A 749 -6.82 16.58 -8.32
C LEU A 749 -7.25 15.34 -7.52
N LEU A 750 -7.97 15.51 -6.41
CA LEU A 750 -8.48 14.40 -5.62
C LEU A 750 -9.44 13.50 -6.42
N CYS A 751 -10.32 14.09 -7.23
CA CYS A 751 -11.20 13.31 -8.10
C CYS A 751 -10.40 12.39 -9.03
N ALA A 752 -9.28 12.86 -9.60
CA ALA A 752 -8.46 12.05 -10.49
C ALA A 752 -7.91 10.78 -9.81
N TYR A 753 -7.70 10.81 -8.50
CA TYR A 753 -7.21 9.67 -7.69
C TYR A 753 -8.31 8.77 -7.14
N ILE A 754 -9.60 9.01 -7.45
CA ILE A 754 -10.66 8.05 -7.13
C ILE A 754 -10.34 6.75 -7.86
N ALA A 755 -10.14 5.67 -7.09
CA ALA A 755 -9.83 4.35 -7.64
C ALA A 755 -10.82 3.98 -8.74
N THR A 756 -10.27 3.49 -9.86
CA THR A 756 -11.12 3.06 -10.98
C THR A 756 -12.02 1.92 -10.52
N TRP A 757 -11.49 1.02 -9.68
CA TRP A 757 -12.21 -0.11 -9.11
C TRP A 757 -12.29 -0.02 -7.58
N THR A 758 -13.49 -0.11 -7.02
CA THR A 758 -13.69 0.02 -5.55
C THR A 758 -13.72 -1.29 -4.77
N THR A 759 -13.62 -2.41 -5.49
CA THR A 759 -13.64 -3.78 -4.95
C THR A 759 -12.47 -4.61 -5.45
N LEU A 760 -11.47 -3.97 -6.07
CA LEU A 760 -10.30 -4.64 -6.63
C LEU A 760 -9.10 -4.29 -5.76
N ASN A 761 -8.35 -5.33 -5.38
CA ASN A 761 -7.22 -5.22 -4.48
C ASN A 761 -5.91 -4.96 -5.24
N GLU A 762 -5.94 -4.06 -6.22
CA GLU A 762 -4.73 -3.61 -6.90
C GLU A 762 -3.92 -2.69 -5.97
N VAL A 763 -2.62 -2.91 -5.93
CA VAL A 763 -1.70 -2.17 -5.04
C VAL A 763 -1.79 -0.66 -5.31
N ASP A 764 -1.91 -0.27 -6.57
CA ASP A 764 -1.99 1.13 -6.98
C ASP A 764 -3.32 1.77 -6.59
N ASP A 765 -4.45 1.08 -6.76
CA ASP A 765 -5.76 1.55 -6.30
C ASP A 765 -5.79 1.76 -4.78
N VAL A 766 -5.15 0.87 -4.00
CA VAL A 766 -5.04 1.07 -2.54
C VAL A 766 -4.23 2.33 -2.22
N ARG A 767 -3.07 2.51 -2.86
CA ARG A 767 -2.24 3.70 -2.66
C ARG A 767 -2.97 4.98 -3.08
N ASN A 768 -3.78 4.94 -4.15
CA ASN A 768 -4.52 6.09 -4.67
C ASN A 768 -5.58 6.58 -3.67
N MET A 769 -6.13 5.66 -2.87
CA MET A 769 -7.12 5.96 -1.87
C MET A 769 -6.54 6.31 -0.49
N THR A 770 -5.28 5.95 -0.21
CA THR A 770 -4.64 6.27 1.09
C THR A 770 -3.74 7.49 1.04
N GLN A 771 -2.75 7.52 0.14
CA GLN A 771 -1.66 8.50 0.22
C GLN A 771 -2.10 9.95 -0.06
N PRO A 772 -2.96 10.23 -1.05
CA PRO A 772 -3.50 11.58 -1.21
C PRO A 772 -4.27 12.07 0.02
N LEU A 773 -5.03 11.17 0.68
CA LEU A 773 -5.78 11.52 1.87
C LEU A 773 -4.88 11.75 3.09
N GLU A 774 -3.80 10.98 3.24
CA GLU A 774 -2.76 11.25 4.26
C GLU A 774 -2.16 12.65 4.08
N ILE A 775 -1.89 13.06 2.84
CA ILE A 775 -1.35 14.38 2.52
C ILE A 775 -2.37 15.49 2.83
N VAL A 776 -3.63 15.30 2.45
CA VAL A 776 -4.73 16.21 2.79
C VAL A 776 -4.87 16.39 4.31
N LEU A 777 -4.79 15.30 5.08
CA LEU A 777 -4.87 15.34 6.54
C LEU A 777 -3.63 15.97 7.18
N ARG A 778 -2.44 15.63 6.70
CA ARG A 778 -1.14 16.13 7.19
C ARG A 778 -1.03 17.64 7.05
N TYR A 779 -1.43 18.18 5.89
CA TYR A 779 -1.37 19.61 5.61
C TYR A 779 -2.67 20.36 5.93
N ASP A 780 -3.65 19.66 6.54
CA ASP A 780 -4.92 20.22 6.99
C ASP A 780 -5.68 20.94 5.85
N LEU A 781 -5.69 20.33 4.66
CA LEU A 781 -6.31 20.90 3.46
C LEU A 781 -7.84 20.78 3.50
N ARG A 782 -8.52 21.77 2.92
CA ARG A 782 -9.99 21.77 2.79
C ARG A 782 -10.40 21.15 1.46
N VAL A 783 -11.42 20.30 1.52
CA VAL A 783 -12.05 19.62 0.39
C VAL A 783 -13.45 20.18 0.24
N ARG A 784 -13.87 20.39 -1.01
CA ARG A 784 -15.08 21.11 -1.39
C ARG A 784 -15.72 20.44 -2.60
N HIS A 785 -17.01 20.70 -2.83
CA HIS A 785 -17.71 20.31 -4.06
C HIS A 785 -17.43 18.84 -4.48
N SER A 786 -16.95 18.58 -5.71
CA SER A 786 -16.65 17.22 -6.18
C SER A 786 -15.55 16.51 -5.41
N GLY A 787 -14.69 17.21 -4.67
CA GLY A 787 -13.70 16.56 -3.82
C GLY A 787 -14.34 15.67 -2.75
N TRP A 788 -15.58 15.94 -2.34
CA TRP A 788 -16.35 15.06 -1.46
C TRP A 788 -16.60 13.66 -2.04
N LEU A 789 -16.58 13.51 -3.37
CA LEU A 789 -16.69 12.19 -4.01
C LEU A 789 -15.49 11.31 -3.63
N TYR A 790 -14.30 11.89 -3.56
CA TYR A 790 -13.10 11.18 -3.12
C TYR A 790 -13.20 10.78 -1.65
N ILE A 791 -13.62 11.69 -0.76
CA ILE A 791 -13.82 11.39 0.66
C ILE A 791 -14.87 10.29 0.86
N GLY A 792 -16.00 10.36 0.14
CA GLY A 792 -17.04 9.35 0.19
C GLY A 792 -16.57 7.99 -0.32
N ALA A 793 -15.79 7.97 -1.41
CA ALA A 793 -15.18 6.76 -1.92
C ALA A 793 -14.21 6.14 -0.90
N CYS A 794 -13.38 6.95 -0.23
CA CYS A 794 -12.48 6.48 0.84
C CYS A 794 -13.24 5.89 2.04
N LEU A 795 -14.32 6.54 2.49
CA LEU A 795 -15.16 6.06 3.60
C LEU A 795 -15.75 4.66 3.37
N LEU A 796 -16.01 4.31 2.10
CA LEU A 796 -16.61 3.03 1.70
C LEU A 796 -15.62 2.11 1.00
N PHE A 797 -14.33 2.44 0.99
CA PHE A 797 -13.30 1.66 0.31
C PHE A 797 -13.04 0.31 0.98
N GLU A 798 -12.51 -0.67 0.24
CA GLU A 798 -12.29 -2.02 0.75
C GLU A 798 -11.25 -2.09 1.87
N LYS A 799 -10.18 -1.30 1.76
CA LYS A 799 -9.09 -1.32 2.74
C LYS A 799 -9.42 -0.42 3.92
N ARG A 800 -9.22 -0.97 5.13
CA ARG A 800 -9.50 -0.29 6.39
C ARG A 800 -8.68 1.00 6.59
N PRO A 801 -7.38 1.08 6.24
CA PRO A 801 -6.62 2.32 6.35
C PRO A 801 -7.26 3.51 5.62
N SER A 802 -7.74 3.34 4.38
CA SER A 802 -8.45 4.40 3.64
C SER A 802 -9.74 4.83 4.33
N ARG A 803 -10.49 3.87 4.90
CA ARG A 803 -11.72 4.17 5.66
C ARG A 803 -11.43 4.93 6.95
N ASP A 804 -10.34 4.57 7.65
CA ASP A 804 -9.93 5.23 8.89
C ASP A 804 -9.49 6.68 8.62
N LEU A 805 -8.73 6.92 7.56
CA LEU A 805 -8.36 8.27 7.12
C LEU A 805 -9.60 9.07 6.64
N GLY A 806 -10.51 8.44 5.91
CA GLY A 806 -11.77 9.07 5.48
C GLY A 806 -12.64 9.47 6.66
N TYR A 807 -12.69 8.62 7.68
CA TYR A 807 -13.36 8.88 8.95
C TYR A 807 -12.74 10.06 9.70
N GLU A 808 -11.40 10.10 9.81
CA GLU A 808 -10.69 11.20 10.44
C GLU A 808 -10.98 12.53 9.74
N TYR A 809 -10.93 12.55 8.40
CA TYR A 809 -11.24 13.73 7.61
C TYR A 809 -12.67 14.22 7.84
N LEU A 810 -13.64 13.30 7.83
CA LEU A 810 -15.04 13.63 8.11
C LEU A 810 -15.22 14.25 9.50
N CYS A 811 -14.52 13.71 10.52
CA CYS A 811 -14.57 14.28 11.87
C CYS A 811 -14.04 15.71 11.89
N LYS A 812 -12.92 15.99 11.21
CA LYS A 812 -12.38 17.35 11.07
C LYS A 812 -13.35 18.27 10.32
N ALA A 813 -13.96 17.81 9.23
CA ALA A 813 -14.92 18.60 8.45
C ALA A 813 -16.16 18.97 9.28
N ILE A 814 -16.70 18.03 10.07
CA ILE A 814 -17.81 18.27 11.00
C ILE A 814 -17.40 19.29 12.06
N ALA A 815 -16.22 19.14 12.66
CA ALA A 815 -15.73 20.06 13.69
C ALA A 815 -15.56 21.50 13.16
N ARG A 816 -15.24 21.65 11.87
CA ARG A 816 -15.15 22.95 11.18
C ARG A 816 -16.50 23.50 10.72
N GLY A 817 -17.60 22.77 10.89
CA GLY A 817 -18.92 23.18 10.42
C GLY A 817 -19.05 23.24 8.89
N GLU A 818 -18.30 22.39 8.17
CA GLU A 818 -18.35 22.37 6.70
C GLU A 818 -19.69 21.81 6.17
N ASP A 819 -20.14 22.27 4.99
CA ASP A 819 -21.34 21.74 4.35
C ASP A 819 -21.08 20.35 3.75
N LEU A 820 -21.72 19.35 4.34
CA LEU A 820 -21.61 17.94 3.95
C LEU A 820 -22.78 17.45 3.10
N THR A 821 -23.66 18.34 2.64
CA THR A 821 -24.88 17.97 1.88
C THR A 821 -24.56 17.12 0.66
N TYR A 822 -23.51 17.50 -0.09
CA TYR A 822 -23.09 16.76 -1.28
C TYR A 822 -22.51 15.39 -0.94
N LEU A 823 -21.68 15.29 0.11
CA LEU A 823 -21.16 14.00 0.61
C LEU A 823 -22.29 13.07 1.06
N LYS A 824 -23.27 13.59 1.80
CA LYS A 824 -24.43 12.80 2.27
C LYS A 824 -25.23 12.25 1.09
N THR A 825 -25.47 13.09 0.08
CA THR A 825 -26.19 12.71 -1.14
C THR A 825 -25.43 11.65 -1.92
N TYR A 826 -24.11 11.81 -2.09
CA TYR A 826 -23.26 10.82 -2.75
C TYR A 826 -23.30 9.46 -2.04
N LEU A 827 -23.09 9.44 -0.71
CA LEU A 827 -23.12 8.21 0.08
C LEU A 827 -24.49 7.52 -0.02
N ALA A 828 -25.58 8.27 0.09
CA ALA A 828 -26.93 7.73 -0.06
C ALA A 828 -27.14 7.06 -1.43
N GLN A 829 -26.70 7.72 -2.51
CA GLN A 829 -26.80 7.20 -3.88
C GLN A 829 -26.01 5.91 -4.08
N VAL A 830 -24.71 5.91 -3.78
CA VAL A 830 -23.85 4.73 -4.03
C VAL A 830 -24.25 3.50 -3.20
N LEU A 831 -24.85 3.73 -2.02
CA LEU A 831 -25.45 2.67 -1.20
C LEU A 831 -26.79 2.18 -1.76
N ALA A 832 -27.65 3.08 -2.25
CA ALA A 832 -28.94 2.75 -2.84
C ALA A 832 -28.79 1.98 -4.15
N TRP A 833 -27.81 2.37 -4.98
CA TRP A 833 -27.51 1.76 -6.28
C TRP A 833 -26.77 0.41 -6.17
N ASP A 834 -26.51 -0.09 -4.95
CA ASP A 834 -25.77 -1.34 -4.67
C ASP A 834 -24.36 -1.38 -5.28
N TYR A 835 -23.72 -0.22 -5.49
CA TYR A 835 -22.36 -0.12 -6.04
C TYR A 835 -21.29 -0.24 -4.96
N LEU A 836 -21.55 0.30 -3.76
CA LEU A 836 -20.63 0.21 -2.62
C LEU A 836 -21.27 -0.54 -1.45
N PRO A 837 -20.51 -1.40 -0.73
CA PRO A 837 -21.12 -2.31 0.23
C PRO A 837 -21.68 -1.62 1.48
N ILE A 838 -22.99 -1.77 1.71
CA ILE A 838 -23.69 -1.34 2.93
C ILE A 838 -22.96 -1.75 4.23
N PRO A 839 -22.39 -2.97 4.37
CA PRO A 839 -21.68 -3.34 5.60
C PRO A 839 -20.52 -2.42 5.99
N ARG A 840 -19.85 -1.77 5.03
CA ARG A 840 -18.76 -0.83 5.32
C ARG A 840 -19.30 0.48 5.92
N PHE A 841 -20.47 0.93 5.45
CA PHE A 841 -21.14 2.08 6.04
C PHE A 841 -21.69 1.76 7.44
N ILE A 842 -22.25 0.56 7.64
CA ILE A 842 -22.66 0.11 8.98
C ILE A 842 -21.46 0.06 9.93
N GLU A 843 -20.31 -0.47 9.49
CA GLU A 843 -19.07 -0.44 10.28
C GLU A 843 -18.65 0.99 10.68
N PHE A 844 -18.86 1.98 9.81
CA PHE A 844 -18.64 3.39 10.13
C PHE A 844 -19.61 3.89 11.21
N LEU A 845 -20.89 3.55 11.13
CA LEU A 845 -21.90 3.95 12.11
C LEU A 845 -21.69 3.29 13.48
N ASP A 846 -21.19 2.06 13.51
CA ASP A 846 -20.92 1.27 14.73
C ASP A 846 -19.72 1.79 15.55
N ARG A 847 -18.92 2.73 15.01
CA ARG A 847 -17.82 3.37 15.74
C ARG A 847 -18.35 4.17 16.95
N PRO A 848 -17.51 4.42 17.98
CA PRO A 848 -17.84 5.31 19.09
C PRO A 848 -17.87 6.79 18.61
N ASN A 849 -18.87 7.11 17.79
CA ASN A 849 -19.03 8.38 17.11
C ASN A 849 -19.57 9.46 18.07
N THR A 850 -19.10 10.69 17.89
CA THR A 850 -19.69 11.88 18.56
C THR A 850 -21.15 12.08 18.12
N PRO A 851 -21.98 12.82 18.88
CA PRO A 851 -23.36 13.10 18.50
C PRO A 851 -23.50 13.68 17.08
N ALA A 852 -22.58 14.57 16.68
CA ALA A 852 -22.58 15.18 15.35
C ALA A 852 -22.30 14.16 14.24
N VAL A 853 -21.35 13.25 14.43
CA VAL A 853 -21.07 12.17 13.45
C VAL A 853 -22.24 11.18 13.37
N LYS A 854 -22.90 10.88 14.49
CA LYS A 854 -24.13 10.07 14.50
C LYS A 854 -25.27 10.74 13.74
N ALA A 855 -25.46 12.05 13.93
CA ALA A 855 -26.47 12.83 13.21
C ALA A 855 -26.20 12.82 11.70
N PHE A 856 -24.95 13.03 11.28
CA PHE A 856 -24.53 12.87 9.89
C PHE A 856 -24.91 11.49 9.34
N GLY A 857 -24.59 10.42 10.08
CA GLY A 857 -24.95 9.06 9.69
C GLY A 857 -26.45 8.85 9.51
N LYS A 858 -27.28 9.30 10.46
CA LYS A 858 -28.75 9.22 10.39
C LYS A 858 -29.31 9.96 9.17
N GLU A 859 -28.78 11.13 8.85
CA GLU A 859 -29.19 11.88 7.66
C GLU A 859 -28.86 11.16 6.36
N VAL A 860 -27.68 10.51 6.27
CA VAL A 860 -27.33 9.67 5.12
C VAL A 860 -28.31 8.51 4.98
N VAL A 861 -28.67 7.84 6.08
CA VAL A 861 -29.67 6.74 6.03
C VAL A 861 -31.04 7.26 5.57
N LYS A 862 -31.46 8.44 6.04
CA LYS A 862 -32.72 9.06 5.60
C LYS A 862 -32.72 9.35 4.10
N LEU A 863 -31.65 9.94 3.57
CA LEU A 863 -31.50 10.19 2.14
C LEU A 863 -31.44 8.88 1.34
N TYR A 864 -30.74 7.87 1.85
CA TYR A 864 -30.69 6.54 1.27
C TYR A 864 -32.08 5.91 1.14
N LEU A 865 -32.95 6.04 2.15
CA LEU A 865 -34.31 5.52 2.12
C LEU A 865 -35.18 6.19 1.05
N GLU A 866 -34.95 7.47 0.75
CA GLU A 866 -35.65 8.14 -0.36
C GLU A 866 -35.08 7.72 -1.72
N GLU A 867 -33.77 7.54 -1.81
CA GLU A 867 -33.10 7.16 -3.05
C GLU A 867 -33.35 5.70 -3.44
N VAL A 868 -33.40 4.78 -2.47
CA VAL A 868 -33.62 3.35 -2.72
C VAL A 868 -35.03 3.05 -3.24
N LYS A 869 -36.02 3.90 -2.95
CA LYS A 869 -37.39 3.80 -3.52
C LYS A 869 -37.41 3.95 -5.03
N LYS A 870 -36.38 4.58 -5.61
CA LYS A 870 -36.25 4.77 -7.06
C LYS A 870 -35.62 3.56 -7.77
N GLN A 871 -35.20 2.54 -7.02
CA GLN A 871 -34.51 1.36 -7.55
C GLN A 871 -35.47 0.19 -7.72
N ASP A 872 -35.35 -0.55 -8.83
CA ASP A 872 -36.19 -1.74 -9.09
C ASP A 872 -35.90 -2.90 -8.13
N LYS A 873 -34.69 -2.94 -7.56
CA LYS A 873 -34.24 -3.97 -6.64
C LYS A 873 -33.59 -3.35 -5.42
N LEU A 874 -33.96 -3.85 -4.25
CA LEU A 874 -33.34 -3.42 -2.99
C LEU A 874 -31.90 -3.93 -2.89
N PRO A 875 -30.95 -3.09 -2.43
CA PRO A 875 -29.55 -3.47 -2.28
C PRO A 875 -29.35 -4.49 -1.15
N ARG A 876 -28.23 -5.22 -1.20
CA ARG A 876 -27.92 -6.23 -0.20
C ARG A 876 -27.72 -5.59 1.17
N ASN A 877 -28.35 -6.15 2.21
CA ASN A 877 -28.39 -5.59 3.59
C ASN A 877 -29.27 -4.35 3.77
N HIS A 878 -30.16 -4.00 2.83
CA HIS A 878 -31.14 -2.92 2.99
C HIS A 878 -31.85 -2.96 4.35
N LYS A 879 -32.39 -4.12 4.76
CA LYS A 879 -33.10 -4.26 6.04
C LYS A 879 -32.27 -3.85 7.25
N LYS A 880 -30.97 -4.15 7.26
CA LYS A 880 -30.07 -3.78 8.37
C LYS A 880 -29.82 -2.28 8.41
N LEU A 881 -29.63 -1.65 7.25
CA LEU A 881 -29.41 -0.21 7.17
C LEU A 881 -30.68 0.58 7.51
N ALA A 882 -31.84 0.12 7.03
CA ALA A 882 -33.13 0.77 7.29
C ALA A 882 -33.53 0.79 8.78
N GLN A 883 -33.07 -0.18 9.57
CA GLN A 883 -33.31 -0.25 11.01
C GLN A 883 -32.53 0.78 11.84
N LEU A 884 -31.56 1.48 11.24
CA LEU A 884 -30.69 2.45 11.94
C LEU A 884 -31.24 3.89 11.94
N VAL A 885 -32.45 4.10 11.41
CA VAL A 885 -33.10 5.42 11.39
C VAL A 885 -33.68 5.80 12.75
N ASP A 886 -34.07 4.81 13.55
CA ASP A 886 -34.67 4.99 14.87
C ASP A 886 -33.63 5.33 15.95
#